data_AF-A0A959XRP3-F1
#
_entry.id   AF-A0A959XRP3-F1
#
_cell.length_a   1.000
_cell.length_b   1.000
_cell.length_c   1.000
_cell.angle_alpha   90.00
_cell.angle_beta   90.00
_cell.angle_gamma   90.00
#
_symmetry.space_group_name_H-M   'P 1'
#
loop_
_entity.id
_entity.type
_entity.pdbx_description
1 polymer ?
#
loop_
_entity_poly.entity_id
_entity_poly.type
_entity_poly.pdbx_seq_one_letter_code
_entity_poly.pdbx_strand_id
1 'polypeptide(L)'
;LPEQHYLYKATMATAYLERTGQAPLTRTGDKYTVIDEYYRRCEEARQMLLTRPDIIAAHQALRDASCHADPQHHLLVQDFLYYVSQAEPAAGARPVHYWLYAPGSNAEHWEAFRREGIMAMGWEDLGDYAQFGSVAEVADELRALFKTTSSKKNDANAIYDMAHNIAKGDVIIAKKGRSEYLGYGIVTGDHYFDPDRPFFRNCRKVEWVRHGSWPEEGSPIVLKTLTDITKYPAYVARLKELIGIDASGAEPLGMVMANITWNSLDWTAPSQDKSNHGYVKQGNTPMESWNFDLSNPRNPADKVLGFIQHTAPPKLFGNNNLVVFYSAGKVVGFYGKAQLLKDKPRASDGMEYNIIADRSLAVVLPNKLEDLKEKGYYEDKQKVGMNGFIYLKEKDTALAMIDEAIELNPTVGDRLRALRRWMTDGSTTTPGTTQKATMEQPLNSILYGPPGTGKTFYTVNQALGIIEDRSLSTIDQEDRGQLRERFTKYREEGRIEAVTFHQAISYEDFIEGIKPRLDDGEEEARDLGYVIQDGLFKRIAVRAAFEYVERDSSKAGAALAFGDRFDAYVAEVTERLEAEEQVVLPTRGGKKILVTGVSDRGNLLLKHENGDRTYTVSKARSEKLFNAFPDQTDVKNIYLDFRKVI
;
A
#
# COMPACT_ATOMS: atom_id res chain seq x y z
N LEU A 1 5.01 -8.06 39.07
CA LEU A 1 4.33 -9.29 39.53
C LEU A 1 3.39 -9.75 38.42
N PRO A 2 3.09 -11.06 38.28
CA PRO A 2 2.13 -11.57 37.29
C PRO A 2 0.77 -10.88 37.39
N GLU A 3 0.43 -10.38 38.58
CA GLU A 3 -0.78 -9.60 38.86
C GLU A 3 -0.83 -8.20 38.21
N GLN A 4 0.27 -7.71 37.63
CA GLN A 4 0.37 -6.34 37.10
C GLN A 4 1.07 -6.23 35.74
N HIS A 5 1.81 -7.27 35.32
CA HIS A 5 2.73 -7.17 34.20
C HIS A 5 2.74 -8.43 33.33
N TYR A 6 2.89 -8.23 32.01
CA TYR A 6 3.13 -9.29 31.03
C TYR A 6 4.63 -9.57 30.89
N LEU A 7 4.99 -10.82 30.54
CA LEU A 7 6.38 -11.18 30.24
C LEU A 7 6.68 -10.86 28.77
N TYR A 8 7.59 -9.92 28.54
CA TYR A 8 8.08 -9.62 27.20
C TYR A 8 9.15 -10.62 26.78
N LYS A 9 8.89 -11.34 25.68
CA LYS A 9 9.87 -12.20 25.01
C LYS A 9 9.83 -11.87 23.51
N ALA A 10 10.90 -11.24 23.01
CA ALA A 10 10.95 -10.71 21.65
C ALA A 10 10.58 -11.75 20.57
N THR A 11 11.15 -12.96 20.65
CA THR A 11 10.86 -14.04 19.68
C THR A 11 9.41 -14.49 19.70
N MET A 12 8.80 -14.57 20.90
CA MET A 12 7.39 -14.92 21.07
C MET A 12 6.48 -13.81 20.52
N ALA A 13 6.81 -12.55 20.83
CA ALA A 13 6.06 -11.38 20.38
C ALA A 13 6.06 -11.26 18.85
N THR A 14 7.23 -11.36 18.22
CA THR A 14 7.36 -11.35 16.75
C THR A 14 6.54 -12.48 16.13
N ALA A 15 6.71 -13.70 16.62
CA ALA A 15 6.07 -14.87 16.03
C ALA A 15 4.55 -14.92 16.29
N TYR A 16 4.05 -14.27 17.34
CA TYR A 16 2.62 -14.04 17.57
C TYR A 16 2.04 -13.00 16.60
N LEU A 17 2.72 -11.87 16.41
CA LEU A 17 2.25 -10.80 15.52
C LEU A 17 2.22 -11.25 14.06
N GLU A 18 3.26 -11.96 13.62
CA GLU A 18 3.30 -12.56 12.28
C GLU A 18 2.12 -13.50 12.04
N ARG A 19 1.82 -14.38 12.99
CA ARG A 19 0.73 -15.37 12.86
C ARG A 19 -0.66 -14.80 12.98
N THR A 20 -0.81 -13.64 13.62
CA THR A 20 -2.09 -12.94 13.75
C THR A 20 -2.28 -11.88 12.66
N GLY A 21 -1.33 -11.75 11.72
CA GLY A 21 -1.37 -10.74 10.66
C GLY A 21 -1.26 -9.31 11.17
N GLN A 22 -0.77 -9.14 12.40
CA GLN A 22 -0.60 -7.83 13.03
C GLN A 22 0.74 -7.21 12.60
N ALA A 23 0.78 -5.88 12.54
CA ALA A 23 2.01 -5.16 12.20
C ALA A 23 3.16 -5.52 13.17
N PRO A 24 4.41 -5.65 12.67
CA PRO A 24 5.56 -5.94 13.52
C PRO A 24 5.80 -4.80 14.50
N LEU A 25 6.34 -5.11 15.68
CA LEU A 25 6.77 -4.09 16.64
C LEU A 25 7.89 -3.26 15.99
N THR A 26 7.58 -2.02 15.60
CA THR A 26 8.53 -1.14 14.95
C THR A 26 9.57 -0.64 15.94
N ARG A 27 10.86 -0.89 15.66
CA ARG A 27 11.99 -0.30 16.37
C ARG A 27 12.26 1.12 15.89
N THR A 28 11.31 2.02 16.09
CA THR A 28 11.48 3.44 15.84
C THR A 28 11.56 4.15 17.19
N GLY A 29 12.77 4.31 17.72
CA GLY A 29 13.03 5.02 18.99
C GLY A 29 13.48 4.13 20.16
N ASP A 30 13.38 4.70 21.38
CA ASP A 30 13.84 4.12 22.65
C ASP A 30 13.20 2.74 22.95
N LYS A 31 13.93 1.87 23.66
CA LYS A 31 13.55 0.48 23.97
C LYS A 31 12.18 0.33 24.66
N TYR A 32 11.66 1.39 25.25
CA TYR A 32 10.36 1.39 25.93
C TYR A 32 9.17 1.47 24.97
N THR A 33 9.31 2.00 23.75
CA THR A 33 8.18 2.08 22.78
C THR A 33 7.74 0.70 22.32
N VAL A 34 8.70 -0.22 22.15
CA VAL A 34 8.46 -1.63 21.81
C VAL A 34 7.72 -2.35 22.96
N ILE A 35 8.05 -2.02 24.21
CA ILE A 35 7.43 -2.63 25.40
C ILE A 35 6.00 -2.10 25.57
N ASP A 36 5.77 -0.78 25.40
CA ASP A 36 4.44 -0.18 25.48
C ASP A 36 3.52 -0.70 24.38
N GLU A 37 4.03 -0.83 23.16
CA GLU A 37 3.24 -1.42 22.07
C GLU A 37 2.92 -2.89 22.35
N TYR A 38 3.90 -3.67 22.83
CA TYR A 38 3.67 -5.06 23.23
C TYR A 38 2.62 -5.18 24.34
N TYR A 39 2.65 -4.29 25.34
CA TYR A 39 1.65 -4.25 26.42
C TYR A 39 0.25 -4.01 25.87
N ARG A 40 0.10 -3.08 24.93
CA ARG A 40 -1.18 -2.81 24.28
C ARG A 40 -1.72 -4.06 23.57
N ARG A 41 -0.86 -4.80 22.86
CA ARG A 41 -1.26 -6.05 22.17
C ARG A 41 -1.66 -7.16 23.16
N CYS A 42 -0.99 -7.24 24.31
CA CYS A 42 -1.35 -8.18 25.37
C CYS A 42 -2.73 -7.85 25.96
N GLU A 43 -3.03 -6.55 26.15
CA GLU A 43 -4.34 -6.13 26.65
C GLU A 43 -5.47 -6.41 25.65
N GLU A 44 -5.22 -6.23 24.35
CA GLU A 44 -6.17 -6.62 23.30
C GLU A 44 -6.49 -8.12 23.33
N ALA A 45 -5.45 -8.96 23.42
CA ALA A 45 -5.61 -10.41 23.55
C ALA A 45 -6.39 -10.79 24.82
N ARG A 46 -6.12 -10.10 25.93
CA ARG A 46 -6.83 -10.28 27.19
C ARG A 46 -8.32 -9.96 27.05
N GLN A 47 -8.68 -8.82 26.48
CA GLN A 47 -10.08 -8.44 26.27
C GLN A 47 -10.81 -9.46 25.38
N MET A 48 -10.15 -9.97 24.35
CA MET A 48 -10.70 -11.05 23.53
C MET A 48 -10.96 -12.32 24.35
N LEU A 49 -9.98 -12.79 25.14
CA LEU A 49 -10.11 -14.01 25.94
C LEU A 49 -11.19 -13.90 27.02
N LEU A 50 -11.38 -12.70 27.59
CA LEU A 50 -12.45 -12.42 28.56
C LEU A 50 -13.86 -12.59 27.97
N THR A 51 -14.02 -12.51 26.64
CA THR A 51 -15.30 -12.81 25.97
C THR A 51 -15.57 -14.31 25.79
N ARG A 52 -14.64 -15.18 26.21
CA ARG A 52 -14.68 -16.63 25.99
C ARG A 52 -14.63 -17.42 27.31
N PRO A 53 -15.78 -17.56 28.00
CA PRO A 53 -15.87 -18.28 29.27
C PRO A 53 -15.42 -19.74 29.19
N ASP A 54 -15.59 -20.36 28.02
CA ASP A 54 -15.17 -21.72 27.72
C ASP A 54 -13.65 -21.90 27.80
N ILE A 55 -12.88 -20.94 27.28
CA ILE A 55 -11.41 -20.96 27.31
C ILE A 55 -10.91 -20.71 28.74
N ILE A 56 -11.55 -19.78 29.47
CA ILE A 56 -11.21 -19.50 30.87
C ILE A 56 -11.43 -20.73 31.75
N ALA A 57 -12.57 -21.42 31.57
CA ALA A 57 -12.87 -22.64 32.32
C ALA A 57 -11.88 -23.76 32.00
N ALA A 58 -11.51 -23.94 30.73
CA ALA A 58 -10.51 -24.92 30.32
C ALA A 58 -9.12 -24.62 30.92
N HIS A 59 -8.69 -23.36 30.92
CA HIS A 59 -7.43 -22.94 31.54
C HIS A 59 -7.42 -23.14 33.05
N GLN A 60 -8.52 -22.80 33.74
CA GLN A 60 -8.66 -23.03 35.17
C GLN A 60 -8.64 -24.52 35.53
N ALA A 61 -9.22 -25.39 34.70
CA ALA A 61 -9.21 -26.84 34.92
C ALA A 61 -7.82 -27.47 34.80
N LEU A 62 -6.89 -26.83 34.10
CA LEU A 62 -5.49 -27.28 33.96
C LEU A 62 -4.62 -26.89 35.16
N ARG A 63 -5.14 -26.09 36.10
CA ARG A 63 -4.40 -25.59 37.26
C ARG A 63 -4.65 -26.47 38.47
N ASP A 64 -3.58 -26.90 39.13
CA ASP A 64 -3.64 -27.54 40.44
C ASP A 64 -3.41 -26.53 41.58
N ALA A 65 -3.48 -27.00 42.83
CA ALA A 65 -3.31 -26.18 44.03
C ALA A 65 -1.88 -25.60 44.19
N SER A 66 -0.91 -26.02 43.37
CA SER A 66 0.45 -25.49 43.37
C SER A 66 0.65 -24.31 42.41
N CYS A 67 -0.34 -24.04 41.54
CA CYS A 67 -0.26 -23.00 40.51
C CYS A 67 -0.62 -21.60 41.06
N HIS A 68 0.21 -20.58 40.78
CA HIS A 68 -0.01 -19.19 41.22
C HIS A 68 -1.37 -18.63 40.79
N ALA A 69 -2.06 -17.91 41.70
CA ALA A 69 -3.36 -17.31 41.44
C ALA A 69 -3.29 -16.23 40.34
N ASP A 70 -4.14 -16.34 39.32
CA ASP A 70 -4.20 -15.39 38.21
C ASP A 70 -5.62 -14.81 38.06
N PRO A 71 -6.04 -13.92 38.97
CA PRO A 71 -7.37 -13.30 38.93
C PRO A 71 -7.53 -12.30 37.77
N GLN A 72 -6.41 -11.82 37.19
CA GLN A 72 -6.43 -10.87 36.09
C GLN A 72 -6.23 -11.54 34.71
N HIS A 73 -6.02 -12.85 34.66
CA HIS A 73 -5.84 -13.64 33.45
C HIS A 73 -4.56 -13.32 32.65
N HIS A 74 -3.52 -12.75 33.28
CA HIS A 74 -2.26 -12.43 32.59
C HIS A 74 -1.45 -13.69 32.24
N LEU A 75 -1.51 -14.75 33.05
CA LEU A 75 -0.90 -16.04 32.72
C LEU A 75 -1.66 -16.72 31.59
N LEU A 76 -2.99 -16.65 31.59
CA LEU A 76 -3.82 -17.13 30.47
C LEU A 76 -3.43 -16.42 29.16
N VAL A 77 -3.25 -15.10 29.18
CA VAL A 77 -2.79 -14.33 28.02
C VAL A 77 -1.39 -14.77 27.60
N GLN A 78 -0.49 -14.99 28.56
CA GLN A 78 0.87 -15.45 28.28
C GLN A 78 0.88 -16.84 27.60
N ASP A 79 0.08 -17.77 28.11
CA ASP A 79 -0.08 -19.11 27.55
C ASP A 79 -0.69 -19.03 26.15
N PHE A 80 -1.71 -18.19 25.95
CA PHE A 80 -2.33 -17.97 24.65
C PHE A 80 -1.33 -17.42 23.63
N LEU A 81 -0.58 -16.37 23.98
CA LEU A 81 0.48 -15.81 23.13
C LEU A 81 1.54 -16.87 22.81
N TYR A 82 1.95 -17.67 23.81
CA TYR A 82 2.90 -18.76 23.62
C TYR A 82 2.36 -19.82 22.64
N TYR A 83 1.15 -20.34 22.85
CA TYR A 83 0.55 -21.34 21.98
C TYR A 83 0.35 -20.83 20.57
N VAL A 84 -0.13 -19.59 20.39
CA VAL A 84 -0.21 -18.97 19.07
C VAL A 84 1.18 -18.82 18.47
N SER A 85 2.20 -18.43 19.26
CA SER A 85 3.59 -18.36 18.80
C SER A 85 4.26 -19.71 18.50
N GLN A 86 3.61 -20.84 18.83
CA GLN A 86 4.08 -22.19 18.51
C GLN A 86 3.18 -22.89 17.50
N ALA A 87 1.95 -22.42 17.31
CA ALA A 87 1.01 -23.01 16.38
C ALA A 87 1.57 -22.97 14.95
N GLU A 88 1.38 -24.03 14.18
CA GLU A 88 1.50 -23.90 12.73
C GLU A 88 0.48 -22.86 12.26
N PRO A 89 0.85 -21.96 11.33
CA PRO A 89 -0.04 -20.90 10.90
C PRO A 89 -1.39 -21.49 10.49
N ALA A 90 -2.45 -21.05 11.16
CA ALA A 90 -3.81 -21.33 10.72
C ALA A 90 -3.95 -20.83 9.27
N ALA A 91 -4.57 -21.64 8.41
CA ALA A 91 -4.67 -21.34 6.99
C ALA A 91 -5.29 -19.95 6.72
N GLY A 92 -4.53 -19.10 6.01
CA GLY A 92 -5.00 -17.86 5.36
C GLY A 92 -4.50 -16.57 6.04
N ALA A 93 -3.58 -15.77 5.51
CA ALA A 93 -3.10 -15.63 4.15
C ALA A 93 -1.59 -15.33 4.13
N ARG A 94 -0.86 -16.00 3.24
CA ARG A 94 0.48 -15.60 2.83
C ARG A 94 0.40 -14.15 2.31
N PRO A 95 1.29 -13.22 2.74
CA PRO A 95 1.31 -11.86 2.20
C PRO A 95 1.50 -11.92 0.69
N VAL A 96 0.85 -11.04 -0.07
CA VAL A 96 0.93 -11.04 -1.54
C VAL A 96 2.36 -10.72 -1.98
N HIS A 97 2.97 -11.61 -2.76
CA HIS A 97 4.28 -11.36 -3.37
C HIS A 97 4.14 -10.69 -4.75
N TYR A 98 5.14 -9.90 -5.10
CA TYR A 98 5.26 -9.20 -6.37
C TYR A 98 6.46 -9.76 -7.12
N TRP A 99 6.21 -10.25 -8.32
CA TRP A 99 7.20 -10.93 -9.14
C TRP A 99 7.42 -10.18 -10.43
N LEU A 100 8.68 -9.92 -10.75
CA LEU A 100 9.06 -9.39 -12.05
C LEU A 100 9.37 -10.55 -13.00
N TYR A 101 8.78 -10.55 -14.18
CA TYR A 101 8.78 -11.69 -15.11
C TYR A 101 9.11 -11.27 -16.55
N ALA A 102 10.03 -11.99 -17.19
CA ALA A 102 10.36 -11.83 -18.60
C ALA A 102 9.76 -12.97 -19.44
N PRO A 103 8.73 -12.71 -20.27
CA PRO A 103 8.09 -13.73 -21.11
C PRO A 103 8.90 -14.00 -22.40
N GLY A 104 10.07 -14.60 -22.23
CA GLY A 104 11.02 -14.88 -23.31
C GLY A 104 11.97 -13.70 -23.61
N SER A 105 12.87 -13.91 -24.58
CA SER A 105 13.85 -12.89 -24.95
C SER A 105 13.14 -11.68 -25.55
N ASN A 106 13.43 -10.48 -25.03
CA ASN A 106 12.71 -9.25 -25.40
C ASN A 106 11.17 -9.37 -25.35
N ALA A 107 10.66 -10.22 -24.46
CA ALA A 107 9.24 -10.48 -24.29
C ALA A 107 8.51 -10.99 -25.55
N GLU A 108 9.20 -11.72 -26.43
CA GLU A 108 8.64 -12.24 -27.68
C GLU A 108 7.38 -13.12 -27.49
N HIS A 109 7.21 -13.76 -26.32
CA HIS A 109 6.06 -14.61 -26.03
C HIS A 109 4.95 -13.90 -25.24
N TRP A 110 5.09 -12.61 -24.95
CA TRP A 110 4.13 -11.85 -24.15
C TRP A 110 2.69 -11.97 -24.65
N GLU A 111 2.44 -11.69 -25.93
CA GLU A 111 1.07 -11.70 -26.48
C GLU A 111 0.43 -13.09 -26.48
N ALA A 112 1.24 -14.14 -26.68
CA ALA A 112 0.76 -15.52 -26.63
C ALA A 112 0.35 -15.90 -25.21
N PHE A 113 1.25 -15.70 -24.24
CA PHE A 113 1.01 -16.01 -22.82
C PHE A 113 -0.13 -15.18 -22.24
N ARG A 114 -0.24 -13.91 -22.63
CA ARG A 114 -1.34 -13.03 -22.24
C ARG A 114 -2.68 -13.54 -22.73
N ARG A 115 -2.78 -13.88 -24.02
CA ARG A 115 -4.02 -14.37 -24.64
C ARG A 115 -4.45 -15.73 -24.07
N GLU A 116 -3.48 -16.57 -23.73
CA GLU A 116 -3.71 -17.89 -23.12
C GLU A 116 -4.02 -17.81 -21.61
N GLY A 117 -3.79 -16.66 -20.97
CA GLY A 117 -4.01 -16.48 -19.53
C GLY A 117 -2.99 -17.25 -18.68
N ILE A 118 -1.73 -17.26 -19.11
CA ILE A 118 -0.65 -17.99 -18.45
C ILE A 118 0.61 -17.13 -18.26
N MET A 119 1.51 -17.60 -17.41
CA MET A 119 2.94 -17.34 -17.47
C MET A 119 3.67 -18.68 -17.67
N ALA A 120 4.76 -18.68 -18.42
CA ALA A 120 5.51 -19.90 -18.70
C ALA A 120 7.02 -19.67 -18.79
N MET A 121 7.81 -20.70 -18.46
CA MET A 121 9.28 -20.64 -18.50
C MET A 121 9.87 -21.84 -19.26
N GLY A 122 10.97 -21.59 -19.99
CA GLY A 122 11.56 -22.55 -20.92
C GLY A 122 12.98 -22.96 -20.53
N TRP A 123 13.12 -24.18 -20.03
CA TRP A 123 14.34 -24.99 -19.94
C TRP A 123 13.93 -26.44 -20.21
N GLU A 124 13.60 -26.75 -21.46
CA GLU A 124 12.93 -28.00 -21.84
C GLU A 124 13.66 -29.26 -21.38
N ASP A 125 14.99 -29.23 -21.41
CA ASP A 125 15.83 -30.36 -21.03
C ASP A 125 15.78 -30.68 -19.53
N LEU A 126 15.29 -29.75 -18.69
CA LEU A 126 15.08 -30.01 -17.26
C LEU A 126 13.76 -30.72 -16.96
N GLY A 127 12.82 -30.75 -17.90
CA GLY A 127 11.49 -31.34 -17.67
C GLY A 127 10.66 -30.56 -16.65
N ASP A 128 9.95 -31.29 -15.77
CA ASP A 128 9.05 -30.70 -14.77
C ASP A 128 9.84 -30.07 -13.62
N TYR A 129 9.65 -28.77 -13.38
CA TYR A 129 10.37 -28.07 -12.32
C TYR A 129 9.97 -28.51 -10.90
N ALA A 130 8.79 -29.12 -10.73
CA ALA A 130 8.34 -29.59 -9.43
C ALA A 130 9.17 -30.78 -8.89
N GLN A 131 10.03 -31.39 -9.72
CA GLN A 131 10.87 -32.51 -9.32
C GLN A 131 12.05 -32.10 -8.42
N PHE A 132 12.43 -30.81 -8.40
CA PHE A 132 13.60 -30.34 -7.67
C PHE A 132 13.24 -29.95 -6.23
N GLY A 133 13.93 -30.53 -5.25
CA GLY A 133 13.67 -30.28 -3.83
C GLY A 133 14.37 -29.02 -3.28
N SER A 134 15.35 -28.47 -4.01
CA SER A 134 16.07 -27.27 -3.59
C SER A 134 16.67 -26.47 -4.75
N VAL A 135 16.94 -25.19 -4.50
CA VAL A 135 17.65 -24.30 -5.45
C VAL A 135 19.05 -24.84 -5.78
N ALA A 136 19.72 -25.53 -4.85
CA ALA A 136 21.04 -26.11 -5.08
C ALA A 136 20.98 -27.25 -6.11
N GLU A 137 19.99 -28.13 -6.01
CA GLU A 137 19.76 -29.21 -6.97
C GLU A 137 19.52 -28.67 -8.38
N VAL A 138 18.68 -27.64 -8.53
CA VAL A 138 18.45 -26.99 -9.82
C VAL A 138 19.76 -26.42 -10.39
N ALA A 139 20.59 -25.80 -9.55
CA ALA A 139 21.86 -25.21 -9.98
C ALA A 139 22.87 -26.28 -10.43
N ASP A 140 22.92 -27.42 -9.75
CA ASP A 140 23.75 -28.56 -10.13
C ASP A 140 23.32 -29.15 -11.48
N GLU A 141 22.01 -29.35 -11.68
CA GLU A 141 21.46 -29.87 -12.94
C GLU A 141 21.72 -28.91 -14.10
N LEU A 142 21.52 -27.60 -13.89
CA LEU A 142 21.85 -26.58 -14.89
C LEU A 142 23.35 -26.58 -15.25
N ARG A 143 24.25 -26.75 -14.28
CA ARG A 143 25.69 -26.83 -14.54
C ARG A 143 26.04 -28.07 -15.36
N ALA A 144 25.43 -29.20 -15.04
CA ALA A 144 25.62 -30.46 -15.77
C ALA A 144 25.13 -30.33 -17.22
N LEU A 145 23.93 -29.80 -17.42
CA LEU A 145 23.30 -29.62 -18.73
C LEU A 145 24.12 -28.68 -19.64
N PHE A 146 24.48 -27.51 -19.13
CA PHE A 146 25.20 -26.49 -19.89
C PHE A 146 26.73 -26.65 -19.88
N LYS A 147 27.26 -27.67 -19.19
CA LYS A 147 28.70 -27.95 -19.05
C LYS A 147 29.49 -26.71 -18.63
N THR A 148 29.02 -26.02 -17.59
CA THR A 148 29.55 -24.73 -17.14
C THR A 148 29.90 -24.75 -15.66
N THR A 149 30.92 -23.96 -15.29
CA THR A 149 31.32 -23.73 -13.89
C THR A 149 30.64 -22.51 -13.27
N SER A 150 29.78 -21.81 -14.02
CA SER A 150 29.03 -20.65 -13.51
C SER A 150 28.09 -21.04 -12.36
N SER A 151 27.81 -20.07 -11.48
CA SER A 151 26.99 -20.32 -10.28
C SER A 151 25.57 -20.77 -10.60
N LYS A 152 25.03 -20.37 -11.77
CA LYS A 152 23.64 -20.60 -12.22
C LYS A 152 22.57 -20.21 -11.22
N LYS A 153 22.94 -19.38 -10.23
CA LYS A 153 22.09 -19.05 -9.09
C LYS A 153 20.80 -18.35 -9.51
N ASN A 154 20.86 -17.40 -10.43
CA ASN A 154 19.67 -16.66 -10.87
C ASN A 154 18.68 -17.56 -11.63
N ASP A 155 19.18 -18.37 -12.56
CA ASP A 155 18.38 -19.35 -13.31
C ASP A 155 17.75 -20.39 -12.36
N ALA A 156 18.55 -20.89 -11.41
CA ALA A 156 18.10 -21.86 -10.43
C ALA A 156 17.01 -21.32 -9.49
N ASN A 157 17.14 -20.08 -9.01
CA ASN A 157 16.10 -19.44 -8.21
C ASN A 157 14.83 -19.25 -9.04
N ALA A 158 14.92 -18.78 -10.29
CA ALA A 158 13.76 -18.56 -11.14
C ALA A 158 12.97 -19.87 -11.39
N ILE A 159 13.66 -20.98 -11.66
CA ILE A 159 13.05 -22.31 -11.85
C ILE A 159 12.37 -22.79 -10.56
N TYR A 160 13.07 -22.70 -9.43
CA TYR A 160 12.53 -23.11 -8.14
C TYR A 160 11.35 -22.25 -7.70
N ASP A 161 11.43 -20.93 -7.90
CA ASP A 161 10.38 -19.97 -7.56
C ASP A 161 9.10 -20.23 -8.38
N MET A 162 9.26 -20.53 -9.67
CA MET A 162 8.15 -20.88 -10.56
C MET A 162 7.40 -22.10 -10.07
N ALA A 163 8.09 -23.14 -9.59
CA ALA A 163 7.44 -24.37 -9.13
C ALA A 163 6.90 -24.25 -7.70
N HIS A 164 7.68 -23.70 -6.76
CA HIS A 164 7.41 -23.86 -5.32
C HIS A 164 7.01 -22.56 -4.61
N ASN A 165 7.57 -21.43 -5.00
CA ASN A 165 7.42 -20.20 -4.21
C ASN A 165 6.30 -19.30 -4.71
N ILE A 166 5.93 -19.29 -5.98
CA ILE A 166 4.76 -18.52 -6.45
C ILE A 166 3.46 -19.14 -5.93
N ALA A 167 2.59 -18.32 -5.36
CA ALA A 167 1.28 -18.74 -4.86
C ALA A 167 0.11 -18.06 -5.58
N LYS A 168 -1.09 -18.64 -5.48
CA LYS A 168 -2.33 -17.98 -5.92
C LYS A 168 -2.50 -16.65 -5.19
N GLY A 169 -2.89 -15.61 -5.92
CA GLY A 169 -3.01 -14.24 -5.41
C GLY A 169 -1.73 -13.40 -5.55
N ASP A 170 -0.58 -14.01 -5.85
CA ASP A 170 0.64 -13.24 -6.15
C ASP A 170 0.48 -12.44 -7.45
N VAL A 171 1.20 -11.30 -7.53
CA VAL A 171 1.17 -10.39 -8.67
C VAL A 171 2.38 -10.61 -9.55
N ILE A 172 2.14 -10.84 -10.84
CA ILE A 172 3.18 -10.99 -11.87
C ILE A 172 3.22 -9.71 -12.70
N ILE A 173 4.39 -9.09 -12.82
CA ILE A 173 4.65 -7.89 -13.61
C ILE A 173 5.53 -8.29 -14.80
N ALA A 174 4.99 -8.21 -16.02
CA ALA A 174 5.70 -8.56 -17.23
C ALA A 174 6.59 -7.40 -17.70
N LYS A 175 7.82 -7.70 -18.12
CA LYS A 175 8.78 -6.72 -18.66
C LYS A 175 9.32 -7.12 -20.04
N LYS A 176 9.78 -6.13 -20.78
CA LYS A 176 10.52 -6.26 -22.04
C LYS A 176 11.92 -5.69 -21.90
N GLY A 177 12.89 -6.59 -21.88
CA GLY A 177 14.31 -6.24 -21.74
C GLY A 177 14.59 -5.48 -20.43
N ARG A 178 15.34 -4.39 -20.55
CA ARG A 178 15.78 -3.53 -19.42
C ARG A 178 15.03 -2.19 -19.33
N SER A 179 14.06 -1.94 -20.19
CA SER A 179 13.57 -0.57 -20.42
C SER A 179 12.06 -0.42 -20.42
N GLU A 180 11.29 -1.50 -20.30
CA GLU A 180 9.84 -1.42 -20.51
C GLU A 180 9.09 -2.46 -19.67
N TYR A 181 7.98 -2.05 -19.06
CA TYR A 181 6.97 -2.95 -18.48
C TYR A 181 5.79 -3.09 -19.45
N LEU A 182 5.22 -4.29 -19.49
CA LEU A 182 4.19 -4.67 -20.46
C LEU A 182 2.80 -4.86 -19.85
N GLY A 183 2.74 -5.06 -18.54
CA GLY A 183 1.48 -5.27 -17.83
C GLY A 183 1.67 -6.05 -16.53
N TYR A 184 0.55 -6.29 -15.85
CA TYR A 184 0.51 -7.14 -14.68
C TYR A 184 -0.70 -8.07 -14.67
N GLY A 185 -0.58 -9.16 -13.93
CA GLY A 185 -1.65 -10.13 -13.72
C GLY A 185 -1.56 -10.78 -12.36
N ILE A 186 -2.64 -11.46 -11.97
CA ILE A 186 -2.78 -12.15 -10.69
C ILE A 186 -2.72 -13.66 -10.94
N VAL A 187 -1.91 -14.37 -10.16
CA VAL A 187 -1.81 -15.84 -10.26
C VAL A 187 -3.11 -16.48 -9.77
N THR A 188 -3.75 -17.27 -10.63
CA THR A 188 -5.04 -17.93 -10.33
C THR A 188 -4.92 -19.45 -10.20
N GLY A 189 -3.79 -20.03 -10.61
CA GLY A 189 -3.55 -21.47 -10.61
C GLY A 189 -2.22 -21.87 -9.99
N ASP A 190 -2.14 -23.14 -9.59
CA ASP A 190 -0.89 -23.75 -9.16
C ASP A 190 0.02 -24.00 -10.38
N HIS A 191 1.30 -24.32 -10.14
CA HIS A 191 2.22 -24.73 -11.20
C HIS A 191 1.76 -26.05 -11.83
N TYR A 192 1.97 -26.19 -13.13
CA TYR A 192 1.79 -27.43 -13.86
C TYR A 192 2.79 -27.55 -15.00
N PHE A 193 3.14 -28.80 -15.33
CA PHE A 193 3.94 -29.15 -16.50
C PHE A 193 3.03 -29.61 -17.64
N ASP A 194 3.17 -28.98 -18.80
CA ASP A 194 2.40 -29.27 -20.01
C ASP A 194 3.30 -29.96 -21.05
N PRO A 195 3.29 -31.29 -21.15
CA PRO A 195 4.16 -32.04 -22.06
C PRO A 195 3.80 -31.85 -23.54
N ASP A 196 2.59 -31.38 -23.85
CA ASP A 196 2.10 -31.23 -25.21
C ASP A 196 2.60 -29.91 -25.85
N ARG A 197 3.12 -28.97 -25.04
CA ARG A 197 3.74 -27.75 -25.56
C ARG A 197 5.13 -28.03 -26.14
N PRO A 198 5.47 -27.49 -27.31
CA PRO A 198 6.79 -27.69 -27.89
C PRO A 198 7.90 -27.03 -27.05
N PHE A 199 7.60 -25.85 -26.48
CA PHE A 199 8.47 -25.06 -25.61
C PHE A 199 7.64 -24.39 -24.51
N PHE A 200 8.31 -23.92 -23.46
CA PHE A 200 7.74 -23.32 -22.26
C PHE A 200 6.71 -24.23 -21.57
N ARG A 201 7.12 -25.47 -21.27
CA ARG A 201 6.24 -26.50 -20.69
C ARG A 201 5.87 -26.25 -19.23
N ASN A 202 6.66 -25.48 -18.49
CA ASN A 202 6.37 -25.17 -17.08
C ASN A 202 5.52 -23.90 -16.98
N CYS A 203 4.27 -24.04 -16.53
CA CYS A 203 3.24 -23.01 -16.64
C CYS A 203 2.54 -22.71 -15.30
N ARG A 204 1.97 -21.50 -15.21
CA ARG A 204 0.97 -21.11 -14.20
C ARG A 204 -0.14 -20.31 -14.85
N LYS A 205 -1.37 -20.44 -14.33
CA LYS A 205 -2.51 -19.61 -14.77
C LYS A 205 -2.41 -18.22 -14.16
N VAL A 206 -2.55 -17.21 -15.01
CA VAL A 206 -2.48 -15.79 -14.65
C VAL A 206 -3.63 -15.04 -15.30
N GLU A 207 -4.39 -14.33 -14.49
CA GLU A 207 -5.37 -13.36 -14.98
C GLU A 207 -4.68 -12.02 -15.21
N TRP A 208 -4.43 -11.69 -16.47
CA TRP A 208 -3.79 -10.42 -16.85
C TRP A 208 -4.77 -9.26 -16.73
N VAL A 209 -4.57 -8.41 -15.71
CA VAL A 209 -5.51 -7.33 -15.33
C VAL A 209 -5.31 -6.08 -16.16
N ARG A 210 -4.06 -5.68 -16.39
CA ARG A 210 -3.73 -4.51 -17.21
C ARG A 210 -2.51 -4.79 -18.07
N HIS A 211 -2.53 -4.28 -19.30
CA HIS A 211 -1.44 -4.40 -20.25
C HIS A 211 -1.29 -3.13 -21.09
N GLY A 212 -0.09 -2.88 -21.58
CA GLY A 212 0.32 -1.63 -22.24
C GLY A 212 1.84 -1.56 -22.39
N SER A 213 2.36 -0.35 -22.64
CA SER A 213 3.80 -0.06 -22.64
C SER A 213 4.07 1.02 -21.62
N TRP A 214 4.91 0.72 -20.64
CA TRP A 214 5.42 1.71 -19.70
C TRP A 214 6.95 1.72 -19.77
N PRO A 215 7.56 2.74 -20.41
CA PRO A 215 9.01 2.86 -20.44
C PRO A 215 9.53 3.12 -19.02
N GLU A 216 10.67 2.53 -18.70
CA GLU A 216 11.40 2.78 -17.46
C GLU A 216 12.36 3.95 -17.69
N GLU A 217 12.00 5.11 -17.14
CA GLU A 217 12.76 6.35 -17.26
C GLU A 217 13.66 6.53 -16.03
N GLY A 218 14.82 5.88 -16.02
CA GLY A 218 15.86 6.20 -15.05
C GLY A 218 16.92 5.12 -14.88
N SER A 219 16.49 3.87 -14.73
CA SER A 219 17.34 2.78 -14.25
C SER A 219 17.05 1.47 -15.00
N PRO A 220 18.06 0.71 -15.46
CA PRO A 220 17.81 -0.52 -16.19
C PRO A 220 17.08 -1.57 -15.32
N ILE A 221 15.99 -2.12 -15.84
CA ILE A 221 15.26 -3.22 -15.21
C ILE A 221 16.16 -4.47 -15.20
N VAL A 222 16.17 -5.20 -14.07
CA VAL A 222 16.96 -6.44 -13.94
C VAL A 222 16.65 -7.44 -15.06
N LEU A 223 17.66 -8.10 -15.63
CA LEU A 223 17.44 -9.02 -16.75
C LEU A 223 16.84 -10.37 -16.36
N LYS A 224 16.94 -10.74 -15.09
CA LYS A 224 16.48 -12.04 -14.55
C LYS A 224 15.10 -12.41 -15.09
N THR A 225 14.94 -13.70 -15.43
CA THR A 225 13.72 -14.24 -16.02
C THR A 225 12.53 -14.14 -15.07
N LEU A 226 12.76 -14.43 -13.79
CA LEU A 226 11.79 -14.31 -12.72
C LEU A 226 12.51 -13.81 -11.46
N THR A 227 11.92 -12.86 -10.73
CA THR A 227 12.52 -12.35 -9.48
C THR A 227 11.44 -11.86 -8.53
N ASP A 228 11.51 -12.30 -7.28
CA ASP A 228 10.74 -11.71 -6.19
C ASP A 228 11.26 -10.31 -5.86
N ILE A 229 10.42 -9.31 -6.10
CA ILE A 229 10.71 -7.90 -5.79
C ILE A 229 9.98 -7.41 -4.53
N THR A 230 9.24 -8.28 -3.84
CA THR A 230 8.49 -7.96 -2.60
C THR A 230 9.39 -7.36 -1.52
N LYS A 231 10.65 -7.80 -1.47
CA LYS A 231 11.68 -7.28 -0.56
C LYS A 231 12.11 -5.83 -0.83
N TYR A 232 11.64 -5.21 -1.92
CA TYR A 232 11.92 -3.83 -2.31
C TYR A 232 10.63 -2.99 -2.29
N PRO A 233 10.11 -2.60 -1.11
CA PRO A 233 8.78 -2.01 -0.97
C PRO A 233 8.63 -0.68 -1.72
N ALA A 234 9.68 0.15 -1.78
CA ALA A 234 9.67 1.40 -2.55
C ALA A 234 9.57 1.14 -4.07
N TYR A 235 10.28 0.13 -4.57
CA TYR A 235 10.21 -0.26 -5.98
C TYR A 235 8.82 -0.79 -6.35
N VAL A 236 8.24 -1.64 -5.49
CA VAL A 236 6.87 -2.13 -5.66
C VAL A 236 5.86 -0.99 -5.63
N ALA A 237 5.97 -0.05 -4.70
CA ALA A 237 5.09 1.12 -4.62
C ALA A 237 5.14 1.96 -5.90
N ARG A 238 6.34 2.22 -6.44
CA ARG A 238 6.52 2.92 -7.71
C ARG A 238 5.85 2.19 -8.87
N LEU A 239 6.02 0.87 -8.98
CA LEU A 239 5.39 0.09 -10.05
C LEU A 239 3.87 0.06 -9.92
N LYS A 240 3.34 0.07 -8.69
CA LYS A 240 1.91 0.20 -8.44
C LYS A 240 1.37 1.51 -8.98
N GLU A 241 2.06 2.61 -8.76
CA GLU A 241 1.67 3.92 -9.28
C GLU A 241 1.81 3.98 -10.81
N LEU A 242 2.99 3.62 -11.35
CA LEU A 242 3.31 3.70 -12.77
C LEU A 242 2.35 2.88 -13.64
N ILE A 243 2.12 1.62 -13.26
CA ILE A 243 1.30 0.68 -14.03
C ILE A 243 -0.16 0.72 -13.55
N GLY A 244 -0.46 1.34 -12.42
CA GLY A 244 -1.79 1.29 -11.77
C GLY A 244 -2.13 -0.13 -11.30
N ILE A 245 -1.21 -0.74 -10.54
CA ILE A 245 -1.39 -2.06 -9.93
C ILE A 245 -2.19 -1.88 -8.64
N ASP A 246 -3.47 -2.24 -8.67
CA ASP A 246 -4.30 -2.31 -7.47
C ASP A 246 -4.17 -3.69 -6.83
N ALA A 247 -3.06 -3.90 -6.13
CA ALA A 247 -2.78 -5.16 -5.45
C ALA A 247 -3.27 -5.17 -4.00
N SER A 248 -4.26 -4.33 -3.67
CA SER A 248 -4.89 -4.32 -2.35
C SER A 248 -5.83 -5.51 -2.14
N GLY A 249 -6.06 -6.33 -3.17
CA GLY A 249 -7.18 -7.28 -3.16
C GLY A 249 -8.55 -6.59 -3.16
N ALA A 250 -8.60 -5.25 -3.18
CA ALA A 250 -9.80 -4.51 -3.52
C ALA A 250 -9.94 -4.56 -5.04
N GLU A 251 -11.05 -5.11 -5.50
CA GLU A 251 -11.39 -5.09 -6.91
C GLU A 251 -11.53 -3.63 -7.36
N PRO A 252 -11.07 -3.25 -8.56
CA PRO A 252 -11.16 -1.87 -9.02
C PRO A 252 -12.62 -1.41 -9.02
N LEU A 253 -12.87 -0.18 -8.56
CA LEU A 253 -14.23 0.37 -8.49
C LEU A 253 -14.84 0.48 -9.88
N GLY A 254 -15.75 -0.43 -10.23
CA GLY A 254 -16.54 -0.35 -11.44
C GLY A 254 -17.75 0.55 -11.24
N MET A 255 -18.09 1.40 -12.23
CA MET A 255 -19.22 2.32 -12.12
C MET A 255 -20.09 2.25 -13.38
N VAL A 256 -21.40 2.05 -13.18
CA VAL A 256 -22.39 2.07 -14.26
C VAL A 256 -23.62 2.89 -13.87
N MET A 257 -24.21 3.57 -14.85
CA MET A 257 -25.59 4.05 -14.72
C MET A 257 -26.53 3.12 -15.48
N ALA A 258 -27.45 2.48 -14.79
CA ALA A 258 -28.44 1.56 -15.35
C ALA A 258 -29.81 2.24 -15.50
N ASN A 259 -30.40 2.09 -16.69
CA ASN A 259 -31.75 2.55 -16.96
C ASN A 259 -32.75 1.51 -16.44
N ILE A 260 -33.72 1.94 -15.65
CA ILE A 260 -34.82 1.10 -15.18
C ILE A 260 -36.17 1.73 -15.51
N THR A 261 -37.19 0.89 -15.58
CA THR A 261 -38.58 1.27 -15.80
C THR A 261 -39.09 2.11 -14.64
N TRP A 262 -39.80 3.20 -14.95
CA TRP A 262 -40.36 4.11 -13.97
C TRP A 262 -41.37 3.39 -13.06
N ASN A 263 -41.31 3.69 -11.76
CA ASN A 263 -42.27 3.23 -10.77
C ASN A 263 -42.82 4.43 -9.99
N SER A 264 -44.11 4.72 -10.16
CA SER A 264 -44.82 5.82 -9.49
C SER A 264 -44.99 5.63 -7.99
N LEU A 265 -44.74 4.42 -7.46
CA LEU A 265 -44.75 4.12 -6.03
C LEU A 265 -43.37 4.23 -5.38
N ASP A 266 -42.46 5.01 -5.99
CA ASP A 266 -41.08 5.20 -5.51
C ASP A 266 -40.32 3.89 -5.24
N TRP A 267 -40.64 2.83 -6.00
CA TRP A 267 -40.07 1.49 -5.83
C TRP A 267 -40.23 0.91 -4.41
N THR A 268 -41.22 1.41 -3.66
CA THR A 268 -41.63 0.85 -2.35
C THR A 268 -42.67 -0.27 -2.49
N ALA A 269 -43.22 -0.45 -3.70
CA ALA A 269 -44.17 -1.50 -4.06
C ALA A 269 -44.09 -1.85 -5.56
N PRO A 270 -44.62 -3.01 -5.98
CA PRO A 270 -44.81 -3.38 -7.38
C PRO A 270 -45.37 -2.26 -8.25
N SER A 271 -44.69 -1.91 -9.35
CA SER A 271 -45.21 -0.88 -10.26
C SER A 271 -46.53 -1.32 -10.89
N GLN A 272 -47.50 -0.41 -10.92
CA GLN A 272 -48.74 -0.53 -11.68
C GLN A 272 -48.70 0.28 -13.00
N ASP A 273 -47.54 0.87 -13.32
CA ASP A 273 -47.38 1.76 -14.46
C ASP A 273 -47.31 0.98 -15.78
N LYS A 274 -47.88 1.57 -16.84
CA LYS A 274 -47.88 0.94 -18.17
C LYS A 274 -46.46 0.93 -18.74
N SER A 275 -45.87 -0.25 -18.86
CA SER A 275 -44.63 -0.48 -19.60
C SER A 275 -44.91 -1.00 -21.01
N ASN A 276 -44.12 -0.57 -22.00
CA ASN A 276 -44.20 -1.11 -23.37
C ASN A 276 -43.60 -2.52 -23.50
N HIS A 277 -43.05 -3.08 -22.41
CA HIS A 277 -42.41 -4.39 -22.38
C HIS A 277 -43.41 -5.56 -22.45
N GLY A 278 -43.14 -6.55 -23.29
CA GLY A 278 -44.06 -7.68 -23.56
C GLY A 278 -44.44 -8.51 -22.33
N TYR A 279 -43.53 -8.63 -21.36
CA TYR A 279 -43.77 -9.35 -20.09
C TYR A 279 -44.82 -8.64 -19.21
N VAL A 280 -44.83 -7.31 -19.21
CA VAL A 280 -45.76 -6.48 -18.42
C VAL A 280 -47.15 -6.46 -19.08
N LYS A 281 -47.18 -6.52 -20.43
CA LYS A 281 -48.42 -6.67 -21.21
C LYS A 281 -49.18 -7.98 -20.93
N GLN A 282 -48.51 -8.99 -20.35
CA GLN A 282 -49.12 -10.26 -19.93
C GLN A 282 -49.64 -10.23 -18.47
N GLY A 283 -49.61 -9.07 -17.80
CA GLY A 283 -50.10 -8.91 -16.42
C GLY A 283 -49.06 -9.16 -15.32
N ASN A 284 -47.78 -9.37 -15.67
CA ASN A 284 -46.72 -9.60 -14.70
C ASN A 284 -46.06 -8.30 -14.23
N THR A 285 -45.68 -8.23 -12.95
CA THR A 285 -44.96 -7.10 -12.36
C THR A 285 -43.54 -6.97 -12.95
N PRO A 286 -43.09 -5.77 -13.36
CA PRO A 286 -41.71 -5.56 -13.80
C PRO A 286 -40.72 -5.93 -12.68
N MET A 287 -39.70 -6.75 -12.99
CA MET A 287 -38.70 -7.22 -12.01
C MET A 287 -37.95 -6.06 -11.32
N GLU A 288 -37.70 -4.98 -12.07
CA GLU A 288 -37.05 -3.76 -11.58
C GLU A 288 -37.83 -3.04 -10.48
N SER A 289 -39.14 -3.35 -10.33
CA SER A 289 -39.99 -2.76 -9.28
C SER A 289 -39.49 -3.09 -7.87
N TRP A 290 -38.72 -4.17 -7.72
CA TRP A 290 -38.24 -4.66 -6.43
C TRP A 290 -36.86 -4.12 -6.04
N ASN A 291 -36.22 -3.29 -6.87
CA ASN A 291 -34.85 -2.80 -6.61
C ASN A 291 -34.75 -1.95 -5.34
N PHE A 292 -35.82 -1.33 -4.84
CA PHE A 292 -35.71 -0.49 -3.64
C PHE A 292 -36.66 -0.88 -2.50
N ASP A 293 -37.34 -2.01 -2.64
CA ASP A 293 -37.99 -2.68 -1.51
C ASP A 293 -36.92 -3.42 -0.69
N LEU A 294 -36.19 -2.65 0.12
CA LEU A 294 -35.10 -3.16 0.95
C LEU A 294 -35.59 -4.08 2.07
N SER A 295 -36.89 -3.99 2.42
CA SER A 295 -37.57 -4.82 3.41
C SER A 295 -38.07 -6.15 2.87
N ASN A 296 -38.01 -6.37 1.55
CA ASN A 296 -38.58 -7.55 0.93
C ASN A 296 -37.95 -8.85 1.51
N PRO A 297 -38.75 -9.85 1.91
CA PRO A 297 -38.24 -11.14 2.40
C PRO A 297 -37.33 -11.89 1.43
N ARG A 298 -37.35 -11.55 0.13
CA ARG A 298 -36.42 -12.10 -0.88
C ARG A 298 -34.97 -11.70 -0.63
N ASN A 299 -34.74 -10.59 0.08
CA ASN A 299 -33.40 -10.05 0.33
C ASN A 299 -32.74 -10.75 1.53
N PRO A 300 -31.51 -11.29 1.39
CA PRO A 300 -30.71 -11.78 2.52
C PRO A 300 -30.45 -10.67 3.55
N ALA A 301 -30.20 -11.02 4.83
CA ALA A 301 -30.18 -10.08 5.96
C ALA A 301 -29.29 -8.84 5.77
N ASP A 302 -28.11 -8.98 5.15
CA ASP A 302 -27.13 -7.93 4.92
C ASP A 302 -27.04 -7.47 3.45
N LYS A 303 -27.82 -8.09 2.55
CA LYS A 303 -27.80 -7.81 1.12
C LYS A 303 -29.12 -7.25 0.61
N VAL A 304 -29.07 -6.67 -0.58
CA VAL A 304 -30.22 -6.38 -1.42
C VAL A 304 -30.02 -7.01 -2.78
N LEU A 305 -31.07 -7.64 -3.31
CA LEU A 305 -31.08 -8.20 -4.65
C LEU A 305 -31.66 -7.15 -5.61
N GLY A 306 -31.06 -6.98 -6.77
CA GLY A 306 -31.52 -6.04 -7.79
C GLY A 306 -31.63 -6.69 -9.17
N PHE A 307 -32.34 -6.03 -10.06
CA PHE A 307 -32.47 -6.41 -11.45
C PHE A 307 -32.27 -5.19 -12.37
N ILE A 308 -31.49 -5.37 -13.43
CA ILE A 308 -31.42 -4.44 -14.56
C ILE A 308 -31.58 -5.20 -15.87
N GLN A 309 -32.36 -4.65 -16.79
CA GLN A 309 -32.46 -5.23 -18.12
C GLN A 309 -31.25 -4.86 -18.98
N HIS A 310 -30.62 -5.84 -19.63
CA HIS A 310 -29.51 -5.63 -20.55
C HIS A 310 -29.51 -6.65 -21.69
N THR A 311 -28.99 -6.24 -22.85
CA THR A 311 -28.78 -7.13 -24.00
C THR A 311 -27.53 -7.99 -23.84
N ALA A 312 -26.48 -7.43 -23.22
CA ALA A 312 -25.27 -8.14 -22.78
C ALA A 312 -24.89 -7.67 -21.37
N PRO A 313 -24.43 -8.55 -20.46
CA PRO A 313 -24.12 -8.16 -19.10
C PRO A 313 -22.96 -7.13 -19.07
N PRO A 314 -22.97 -6.17 -18.12
CA PRO A 314 -21.84 -5.28 -17.91
C PRO A 314 -20.55 -6.07 -17.68
N LYS A 315 -19.44 -5.61 -18.27
CA LYS A 315 -18.10 -6.17 -18.07
C LYS A 315 -17.47 -5.64 -16.77
N LEU A 316 -18.26 -5.63 -15.72
CA LEU A 316 -17.82 -5.35 -14.36
C LEU A 316 -17.67 -6.69 -13.64
N PHE A 317 -16.56 -6.86 -12.95
CA PHE A 317 -16.25 -8.08 -12.22
C PHE A 317 -16.29 -7.80 -10.73
N GLY A 318 -16.55 -8.84 -9.95
CA GLY A 318 -16.49 -8.71 -8.50
C GLY A 318 -17.67 -7.99 -7.86
N ASN A 319 -17.52 -7.64 -6.59
CA ASN A 319 -18.49 -6.95 -5.74
C ASN A 319 -18.13 -5.48 -5.45
N ASN A 320 -17.00 -4.94 -5.89
CA ASN A 320 -16.67 -3.53 -5.66
C ASN A 320 -17.18 -2.61 -6.77
N ASN A 321 -18.50 -2.57 -7.01
CA ASN A 321 -19.08 -1.71 -8.04
C ASN A 321 -20.14 -0.75 -7.50
N LEU A 322 -20.25 0.43 -8.14
CA LEU A 322 -21.34 1.37 -7.98
C LEU A 322 -22.34 1.19 -9.14
N VAL A 323 -23.61 1.01 -8.80
CA VAL A 323 -24.72 1.07 -9.76
C VAL A 323 -25.57 2.29 -9.46
N VAL A 324 -25.59 3.24 -10.38
CA VAL A 324 -26.48 4.41 -10.35
C VAL A 324 -27.74 4.07 -11.15
N PHE A 325 -28.89 4.06 -10.51
CA PHE A 325 -30.16 3.79 -11.19
C PHE A 325 -30.76 5.09 -11.67
N TYR A 326 -31.17 5.13 -12.93
CA TYR A 326 -31.92 6.25 -13.48
C TYR A 326 -33.15 5.78 -14.23
N SER A 327 -34.20 6.59 -14.21
CA SER A 327 -35.46 6.33 -14.88
C SER A 327 -36.10 7.64 -15.32
N ALA A 328 -36.73 7.66 -16.50
CA ALA A 328 -37.34 8.85 -17.08
C ALA A 328 -36.42 10.10 -17.10
N GLY A 329 -35.09 9.89 -17.21
CA GLY A 329 -34.11 10.99 -17.19
C GLY A 329 -33.74 11.52 -15.81
N LYS A 330 -34.13 10.83 -14.74
CA LYS A 330 -33.84 11.20 -13.34
C LYS A 330 -33.05 10.11 -12.64
N VAL A 331 -32.08 10.46 -11.79
CA VAL A 331 -31.44 9.47 -10.90
C VAL A 331 -32.37 9.17 -9.75
N VAL A 332 -32.61 7.87 -9.52
CA VAL A 332 -33.60 7.39 -8.54
C VAL A 332 -32.98 6.68 -7.36
N GLY A 333 -31.74 6.24 -7.47
CA GLY A 333 -31.06 5.57 -6.36
C GLY A 333 -29.69 5.04 -6.72
N PHE A 334 -29.02 4.49 -5.72
CA PHE A 334 -27.66 3.99 -5.79
C PHE A 334 -27.55 2.65 -5.07
N TYR A 335 -26.76 1.74 -5.63
CA TYR A 335 -26.23 0.57 -4.92
C TYR A 335 -24.71 0.65 -4.86
N GLY A 336 -24.15 0.59 -3.65
CA GLY A 336 -22.72 0.40 -3.42
C GLY A 336 -22.37 -1.07 -3.14
N LYS A 337 -21.10 -1.41 -3.34
CA LYS A 337 -20.57 -2.80 -3.27
C LYS A 337 -21.46 -3.79 -4.03
N ALA A 338 -21.81 -3.43 -5.26
CA ALA A 338 -22.65 -4.24 -6.12
C ALA A 338 -21.83 -5.29 -6.88
N GLN A 339 -22.35 -6.51 -6.92
CA GLN A 339 -21.92 -7.58 -7.80
C GLN A 339 -22.94 -7.77 -8.91
N LEU A 340 -22.49 -7.72 -10.16
CA LEU A 340 -23.33 -7.98 -11.34
C LEU A 340 -23.12 -9.42 -11.81
N LEU A 341 -24.22 -10.18 -11.87
CA LEU A 341 -24.20 -11.59 -12.23
C LEU A 341 -24.37 -11.78 -13.73
N LYS A 342 -23.61 -12.73 -14.31
CA LYS A 342 -23.78 -13.15 -15.71
C LYS A 342 -25.06 -13.95 -15.91
N ASP A 343 -25.35 -14.83 -14.96
CA ASP A 343 -26.57 -15.63 -14.91
C ASP A 343 -27.68 -14.88 -14.16
N LYS A 344 -28.94 -15.28 -14.40
CA LYS A 344 -30.13 -14.72 -13.76
C LYS A 344 -30.76 -15.74 -12.81
N PRO A 345 -30.14 -16.03 -11.65
CA PRO A 345 -30.73 -16.91 -10.64
C PRO A 345 -32.08 -16.38 -10.16
N ARG A 346 -32.90 -17.28 -9.60
CA ARG A 346 -34.19 -16.94 -9.00
C ARG A 346 -34.08 -16.83 -7.49
N ALA A 347 -34.67 -15.79 -6.92
CA ALA A 347 -34.79 -15.61 -5.48
C ALA A 347 -35.90 -16.51 -4.89
N SER A 348 -36.10 -16.45 -3.58
CA SER A 348 -37.07 -17.29 -2.85
C SER A 348 -38.53 -17.08 -3.26
N ASP A 349 -38.85 -15.93 -3.84
CA ASP A 349 -40.15 -15.59 -4.43
C ASP A 349 -40.30 -16.04 -5.90
N GLY A 350 -39.29 -16.70 -6.46
CA GLY A 350 -39.25 -17.17 -7.84
C GLY A 350 -38.86 -16.11 -8.87
N MET A 351 -38.58 -14.87 -8.44
CA MET A 351 -38.20 -13.76 -9.33
C MET A 351 -36.71 -13.77 -9.64
N GLU A 352 -36.34 -13.44 -10.87
CA GLU A 352 -34.93 -13.38 -11.29
C GLU A 352 -34.23 -12.11 -10.76
N TYR A 353 -32.95 -12.22 -10.46
CA TYR A 353 -32.09 -11.10 -10.10
C TYR A 353 -30.74 -11.22 -10.82
N ASN A 354 -30.07 -10.08 -11.06
CA ASN A 354 -28.72 -10.04 -11.65
C ASN A 354 -27.80 -9.02 -10.96
N ILE A 355 -28.22 -8.47 -9.83
CA ILE A 355 -27.40 -7.62 -8.97
C ILE A 355 -27.52 -8.11 -7.52
N ILE A 356 -26.41 -8.15 -6.80
CA ILE A 356 -26.36 -8.31 -5.35
C ILE A 356 -25.58 -7.11 -4.79
N ALA A 357 -26.14 -6.34 -3.87
CA ALA A 357 -25.45 -5.19 -3.28
C ALA A 357 -25.50 -5.20 -1.75
N ASP A 358 -24.62 -4.43 -1.13
CA ASP A 358 -24.61 -4.24 0.32
C ASP A 358 -25.81 -3.40 0.75
N ARG A 359 -26.63 -3.94 1.66
CA ARG A 359 -27.86 -3.28 2.12
C ARG A 359 -27.58 -1.93 2.79
N SER A 360 -26.42 -1.78 3.44
CA SER A 360 -26.04 -0.52 4.11
C SER A 360 -25.69 0.60 3.12
N LEU A 361 -25.37 0.24 1.87
CA LEU A 361 -24.99 1.15 0.79
C LEU A 361 -26.04 1.22 -0.34
N ALA A 362 -27.22 0.66 -0.11
CA ALA A 362 -28.35 0.73 -1.03
C ALA A 362 -29.30 1.87 -0.63
N VAL A 363 -29.53 2.82 -1.53
CA VAL A 363 -30.30 4.04 -1.26
C VAL A 363 -31.25 4.33 -2.41
N VAL A 364 -32.53 4.51 -2.09
CA VAL A 364 -33.51 5.16 -2.97
C VAL A 364 -33.60 6.63 -2.61
N LEU A 365 -33.68 7.51 -3.60
CA LEU A 365 -33.76 8.95 -3.39
C LEU A 365 -35.24 9.37 -3.31
N PRO A 366 -35.73 9.96 -2.21
CA PRO A 366 -37.04 10.61 -2.19
C PRO A 366 -37.15 11.72 -3.25
N ASN A 367 -36.19 12.65 -3.25
CA ASN A 367 -36.01 13.74 -4.20
C ASN A 367 -34.98 13.33 -5.26
N LYS A 368 -35.46 13.14 -6.49
CA LYS A 368 -34.70 12.60 -7.62
C LYS A 368 -33.75 13.66 -8.18
N LEU A 369 -32.59 13.24 -8.71
CA LEU A 369 -31.72 14.19 -9.43
C LEU A 369 -32.25 14.38 -10.84
N GLU A 370 -32.49 15.61 -11.23
CA GLU A 370 -32.99 16.00 -12.55
C GLU A 370 -31.89 16.65 -13.41
N ASP A 371 -32.20 16.90 -14.68
CA ASP A 371 -31.33 17.62 -15.63
C ASP A 371 -29.95 16.99 -15.85
N LEU A 372 -29.87 15.66 -15.77
CA LEU A 372 -28.62 14.88 -15.87
C LEU A 372 -27.76 15.24 -17.09
N LYS A 373 -28.40 15.58 -18.22
CA LYS A 373 -27.69 15.96 -19.45
C LYS A 373 -27.06 17.35 -19.36
N GLU A 374 -27.79 18.31 -18.80
CA GLU A 374 -27.31 19.70 -18.65
C GLU A 374 -26.20 19.78 -17.60
N LYS A 375 -26.29 18.94 -16.57
CA LYS A 375 -25.28 18.78 -15.51
C LYS A 375 -24.06 17.94 -15.93
N GLY A 376 -24.02 17.42 -17.16
CA GLY A 376 -22.87 16.66 -17.68
C GLY A 376 -22.72 15.25 -17.10
N TYR A 377 -23.70 14.73 -16.37
CA TYR A 377 -23.63 13.43 -15.69
C TYR A 377 -23.55 12.21 -16.63
N TYR A 378 -23.68 12.43 -17.93
CA TYR A 378 -23.47 11.40 -18.96
C TYR A 378 -22.03 11.33 -19.51
N GLU A 379 -21.08 12.18 -19.07
CA GLU A 379 -19.68 12.20 -19.54
C GLU A 379 -19.55 12.21 -21.08
N ASP A 380 -20.32 13.08 -21.75
CA ASP A 380 -20.42 13.18 -23.22
C ASP A 380 -20.97 11.93 -23.95
N LYS A 381 -21.41 10.90 -23.22
CA LYS A 381 -21.94 9.67 -23.82
C LYS A 381 -23.37 9.86 -24.29
N GLN A 382 -23.64 9.46 -25.53
CA GLN A 382 -25.01 9.35 -26.03
C GLN A 382 -25.70 8.13 -25.40
N LYS A 383 -27.02 8.22 -25.16
CA LYS A 383 -27.85 7.09 -24.74
C LYS A 383 -27.67 5.93 -25.72
N VAL A 384 -27.09 4.82 -25.26
CA VAL A 384 -26.97 3.61 -26.09
C VAL A 384 -28.31 2.89 -26.07
N GLY A 385 -29.16 3.15 -27.07
CA GLY A 385 -30.54 2.65 -27.15
C GLY A 385 -30.74 1.12 -27.13
N MET A 386 -29.68 0.32 -27.04
CA MET A 386 -29.72 -1.15 -26.99
C MET A 386 -29.08 -1.76 -25.75
N ASN A 387 -28.27 -1.03 -24.98
CA ASN A 387 -27.64 -1.53 -23.77
C ASN A 387 -28.25 -0.78 -22.59
N GLY A 388 -28.98 -1.46 -21.71
CA GLY A 388 -29.72 -0.84 -20.59
C GLY A 388 -28.85 -0.15 -19.52
N PHE A 389 -27.58 0.14 -19.81
CA PHE A 389 -26.65 0.83 -18.92
C PHE A 389 -25.57 1.58 -19.72
N ILE A 390 -24.92 2.53 -19.05
CA ILE A 390 -23.72 3.23 -19.51
C ILE A 390 -22.62 3.08 -18.46
N TYR A 391 -21.35 2.99 -18.88
CA TYR A 391 -20.23 3.04 -17.94
C TYR A 391 -19.98 4.47 -17.54
N LEU A 392 -19.67 4.72 -16.27
CA LEU A 392 -19.06 5.97 -15.80
C LEU A 392 -17.54 5.76 -15.73
N LYS A 393 -16.77 6.70 -16.28
CA LYS A 393 -15.31 6.69 -16.26
C LYS A 393 -14.77 7.59 -15.16
N GLU A 394 -15.42 8.72 -14.94
CA GLU A 394 -14.98 9.77 -14.04
C GLU A 394 -15.63 9.57 -12.67
N LYS A 395 -14.81 9.24 -11.68
CA LYS A 395 -15.23 9.08 -10.28
C LYS A 395 -15.88 10.36 -9.75
N ASP A 396 -15.37 11.51 -10.17
CA ASP A 396 -15.88 12.82 -9.77
C ASP A 396 -17.32 13.05 -10.23
N THR A 397 -17.72 12.52 -11.39
CA THR A 397 -19.10 12.58 -11.88
C THR A 397 -20.06 11.83 -10.95
N ALA A 398 -19.66 10.64 -10.50
CA ALA A 398 -20.44 9.87 -9.55
C ALA A 398 -20.47 10.51 -8.15
N LEU A 399 -19.36 11.09 -7.69
CA LEU A 399 -19.30 11.83 -6.42
C LEU A 399 -20.17 13.08 -6.47
N ALA A 400 -20.18 13.83 -7.58
CA ALA A 400 -21.04 15.00 -7.77
C ALA A 400 -22.53 14.64 -7.69
N MET A 401 -22.94 13.50 -8.28
CA MET A 401 -24.31 13.00 -8.14
C MET A 401 -24.65 12.68 -6.68
N ILE A 402 -23.73 12.06 -5.94
CA ILE A 402 -23.96 11.72 -4.53
C ILE A 402 -24.01 12.99 -3.67
N ASP A 403 -23.15 13.97 -3.93
CA ASP A 403 -23.12 15.25 -3.21
C ASP A 403 -24.43 16.03 -3.43
N GLU A 404 -24.91 16.13 -4.68
CA GLU A 404 -26.23 16.71 -4.96
C GLU A 404 -27.36 15.92 -4.26
N ALA A 405 -27.29 14.59 -4.27
CA ALA A 405 -28.27 13.76 -3.60
C ALA A 405 -28.29 13.98 -2.07
N ILE A 406 -27.12 14.20 -1.44
CA ILE A 406 -27.00 14.50 -0.01
C ILE A 406 -27.74 15.82 0.32
N GLU A 407 -27.55 16.84 -0.50
CA GLU A 407 -28.20 18.15 -0.31
C GLU A 407 -29.72 18.05 -0.48
N LEU A 408 -30.18 17.34 -1.52
CA LEU A 408 -31.60 17.20 -1.82
C LEU A 408 -32.34 16.23 -0.88
N ASN A 409 -31.64 15.30 -0.23
CA ASN A 409 -32.26 14.21 0.53
C ASN A 409 -31.70 14.08 1.96
N PRO A 410 -31.94 15.07 2.85
CA PRO A 410 -31.40 15.03 4.20
C PRO A 410 -31.87 13.82 5.02
N THR A 411 -33.07 13.29 4.74
CA THR A 411 -33.66 12.13 5.42
C THR A 411 -32.89 10.83 5.20
N VAL A 412 -32.23 10.67 4.05
CA VAL A 412 -31.36 9.52 3.73
C VAL A 412 -29.88 9.92 3.68
N GLY A 413 -29.56 11.14 4.14
CA GLY A 413 -28.24 11.75 4.02
C GLY A 413 -27.13 10.96 4.71
N ASP A 414 -27.41 10.25 5.81
CA ASP A 414 -26.41 9.39 6.48
C ASP A 414 -25.98 8.21 5.61
N ARG A 415 -26.94 7.58 4.90
CA ARG A 415 -26.62 6.49 3.97
C ARG A 415 -25.88 6.99 2.73
N LEU A 416 -26.25 8.17 2.23
CA LEU A 416 -25.53 8.81 1.12
C LEU A 416 -24.11 9.23 1.52
N ARG A 417 -23.91 9.74 2.75
CA ARG A 417 -22.58 10.01 3.30
C ARG A 417 -21.77 8.72 3.48
N ALA A 418 -22.39 7.63 3.89
CA ALA A 418 -21.73 6.32 3.97
C ALA A 418 -21.31 5.82 2.58
N LEU A 419 -22.18 5.95 1.57
CA LEU A 419 -21.88 5.64 0.18
C LEU A 419 -20.73 6.51 -0.36
N ARG A 420 -20.78 7.82 -0.11
CA ARG A 420 -19.72 8.76 -0.47
C ARG A 420 -18.38 8.38 0.17
N ARG A 421 -18.37 8.13 1.49
CA ARG A 421 -17.19 7.68 2.24
C ARG A 421 -16.63 6.39 1.66
N TRP A 422 -17.48 5.39 1.41
CA TRP A 422 -17.04 4.15 0.77
C TRP A 422 -16.38 4.42 -0.59
N MET A 423 -16.95 5.30 -1.42
CA MET A 423 -16.36 5.67 -2.70
C MET A 423 -15.05 6.44 -2.57
N THR A 424 -14.89 7.30 -1.57
CA THR A 424 -13.65 8.07 -1.36
C THR A 424 -12.55 7.24 -0.70
N ASP A 425 -12.92 6.38 0.24
CA ASP A 425 -11.99 5.67 1.13
C ASP A 425 -11.43 4.38 0.47
N GLY A 426 -11.78 4.14 -0.79
CA GLY A 426 -11.26 3.09 -1.66
C GLY A 426 -10.08 3.49 -2.56
N SER A 427 -9.41 4.62 -2.31
CA SER A 427 -8.10 4.96 -2.91
C SER A 427 -7.46 6.09 -2.10
N THR A 428 -6.49 5.76 -1.25
CA THR A 428 -5.56 6.67 -0.53
C THR A 428 -6.16 7.83 0.27
N THR A 429 -6.03 7.74 1.59
CA THR A 429 -6.01 8.85 2.55
C THR A 429 -5.17 10.04 2.10
N THR A 430 -5.71 11.27 2.10
CA THR A 430 -5.20 12.50 2.78
C THR A 430 -6.14 13.71 2.51
N PRO A 431 -6.31 14.68 3.44
CA PRO A 431 -7.36 15.71 3.41
C PRO A 431 -7.04 16.96 2.55
N GLY A 432 -8.08 17.45 1.87
CA GLY A 432 -8.46 18.87 1.77
C GLY A 432 -7.48 19.87 1.14
N THR A 433 -7.65 20.13 -0.16
CA THR A 433 -7.18 21.36 -0.80
C THR A 433 -8.24 22.46 -0.60
N THR A 434 -7.99 23.40 0.30
CA THR A 434 -8.70 24.69 0.33
C THR A 434 -7.70 25.78 -0.06
N GLN A 435 -8.15 26.69 -0.92
CA GLN A 435 -7.37 27.78 -1.53
C GLN A 435 -6.59 28.61 -0.49
N LYS A 436 -5.31 28.87 -0.79
CA LYS A 436 -4.41 29.76 -0.03
C LYS A 436 -5.01 31.17 0.11
N ALA A 437 -5.29 31.57 1.35
CA ALA A 437 -5.26 32.97 1.76
C ALA A 437 -3.90 33.22 2.44
N THR A 438 -3.05 34.05 1.84
CA THR A 438 -1.75 34.45 2.40
C THR A 438 -1.91 35.24 3.70
N MET A 439 -1.40 34.72 4.83
CA MET A 439 -1.20 35.51 6.05
C MET A 439 0.19 36.18 6.07
N GLU A 440 0.21 37.52 6.11
CA GLU A 440 1.36 38.39 6.34
C GLU A 440 1.77 38.40 7.83
N GLN A 441 2.53 37.40 8.30
CA GLN A 441 3.19 37.48 9.61
C GLN A 441 4.68 37.14 9.48
N PRO A 442 5.58 37.85 10.19
CA PRO A 442 7.01 37.58 10.16
C PRO A 442 7.34 36.22 10.77
N LEU A 443 8.08 35.39 10.01
CA LEU A 443 8.42 33.99 10.36
C LEU A 443 9.25 33.84 11.63
N ASN A 444 9.95 34.90 12.06
CA ASN A 444 10.72 34.92 13.30
C ASN A 444 10.22 36.08 14.17
N SER A 445 9.66 35.76 15.34
CA SER A 445 9.03 36.73 16.23
C SER A 445 9.48 36.52 17.68
N ILE A 446 9.79 37.61 18.39
CA ILE A 446 10.19 37.61 19.81
C ILE A 446 9.13 38.34 20.63
N LEU A 447 8.44 37.62 21.51
CA LEU A 447 7.52 38.22 22.48
C LEU A 447 8.31 38.72 23.70
N TYR A 448 8.42 40.04 23.88
CA TYR A 448 9.13 40.67 25.01
C TYR A 448 8.17 41.42 25.93
N GLY A 449 8.58 41.62 27.19
CA GLY A 449 7.78 42.33 28.19
C GLY A 449 8.04 41.85 29.62
N PRO A 450 7.50 42.54 30.64
CA PRO A 450 7.70 42.20 32.06
C PRO A 450 7.31 40.76 32.42
N PRO A 451 7.91 40.14 33.46
CA PRO A 451 7.46 38.85 33.98
C PRO A 451 5.96 38.88 34.33
N GLY A 452 5.24 37.80 34.05
CA GLY A 452 3.80 37.71 34.34
C GLY A 452 2.84 38.25 33.26
N THR A 453 3.33 38.88 32.19
CA THR A 453 2.47 39.41 31.10
C THR A 453 1.98 38.37 30.08
N GLY A 454 1.99 37.08 30.43
CA GLY A 454 1.43 36.04 29.56
C GLY A 454 2.23 35.73 28.28
N LYS A 455 3.52 36.09 28.19
CA LYS A 455 4.35 35.80 26.98
C LYS A 455 4.30 34.33 26.57
N THR A 456 4.63 33.43 27.50
CA THR A 456 4.57 31.96 27.28
C THR A 456 3.13 31.48 27.04
N PHE A 457 2.15 32.18 27.63
CA PHE A 457 0.74 31.88 27.41
C PHE A 457 0.34 32.18 25.95
N TYR A 458 0.83 33.28 25.38
CA TYR A 458 0.50 33.72 24.02
C TYR A 458 1.26 32.94 22.93
N THR A 459 2.42 32.34 23.25
CA THR A 459 3.18 31.47 22.32
C THR A 459 2.34 30.28 21.82
N VAL A 460 1.47 29.72 22.66
CA VAL A 460 0.56 28.62 22.27
C VAL A 460 -0.39 29.08 21.16
N ASN A 461 -0.98 30.27 21.29
CA ASN A 461 -1.95 30.81 20.34
C ASN A 461 -1.26 31.13 19.00
N GLN A 462 -0.05 31.68 19.06
CA GLN A 462 0.79 31.95 17.88
C GLN A 462 1.14 30.67 17.12
N ALA A 463 1.60 29.63 17.84
CA ALA A 463 1.94 28.36 17.20
C ALA A 463 0.74 27.70 16.52
N LEU A 464 -0.43 27.73 17.16
CA LEU A 464 -1.67 27.19 16.60
C LEU A 464 -2.17 28.02 15.41
N GLY A 465 -2.11 29.35 15.49
CA GLY A 465 -2.47 30.22 14.37
C GLY A 465 -1.63 29.94 13.12
N ILE A 466 -0.33 29.70 13.29
CA ILE A 466 0.59 29.36 12.18
C ILE A 466 0.30 27.96 11.63
N ILE A 467 0.10 26.96 12.49
CA ILE A 467 -0.07 25.56 12.07
C ILE A 467 -1.43 25.29 11.44
N GLU A 468 -2.48 25.95 11.93
CA GLU A 468 -3.87 25.80 11.48
C GLU A 468 -4.26 26.81 10.40
N ASP A 469 -3.37 27.75 10.06
CA ASP A 469 -3.62 28.85 9.11
C ASP A 469 -4.84 29.71 9.52
N ARG A 470 -4.86 30.14 10.79
CA ARG A 470 -5.97 30.90 11.39
C ARG A 470 -5.49 32.19 12.03
N SER A 471 -6.30 33.24 11.93
CA SER A 471 -5.99 34.53 12.53
C SER A 471 -6.00 34.47 14.07
N LEU A 472 -5.08 35.20 14.70
CA LEU A 472 -4.92 35.23 16.16
C LEU A 472 -6.20 35.70 16.88
N SER A 473 -6.95 36.63 16.28
CA SER A 473 -8.22 37.10 16.82
C SER A 473 -9.29 36.00 16.91
N THR A 474 -9.19 34.96 16.08
CA THR A 474 -10.09 33.79 16.11
C THR A 474 -9.62 32.79 17.16
N ILE A 475 -8.31 32.52 17.21
CA ILE A 475 -7.70 31.61 18.20
C ILE A 475 -7.86 32.14 19.64
N ASP A 476 -7.79 33.45 19.83
CA ASP A 476 -7.93 34.09 21.15
C ASP A 476 -9.35 33.97 21.75
N GLN A 477 -10.37 33.66 20.93
CA GLN A 477 -11.76 33.49 21.38
C GLN A 477 -12.09 32.05 21.79
N GLU A 478 -11.18 31.10 21.56
CA GLU A 478 -11.42 29.67 21.81
C GLU A 478 -11.12 29.24 23.24
N ASP A 479 -11.74 28.13 23.65
CA ASP A 479 -11.51 27.56 24.98
C ASP A 479 -10.06 27.12 25.17
N ARG A 480 -9.49 27.46 26.34
CA ARG A 480 -8.08 27.25 26.63
C ARG A 480 -7.71 25.78 26.81
N GLY A 481 -8.64 24.95 27.28
CA GLY A 481 -8.45 23.50 27.38
C GLY A 481 -8.21 22.89 25.99
N GLN A 482 -9.05 23.28 25.03
CA GLN A 482 -8.97 22.81 23.64
C GLN A 482 -7.71 23.28 22.91
N LEU A 483 -7.23 24.51 23.20
CA LEU A 483 -5.97 25.01 22.67
C LEU A 483 -4.77 24.20 23.22
N ARG A 484 -4.77 23.87 24.50
CA ARG A 484 -3.70 23.06 25.12
C ARG A 484 -3.66 21.63 24.61
N GLU A 485 -4.82 21.03 24.40
CA GLU A 485 -4.93 19.67 23.84
C GLU A 485 -4.35 19.63 22.43
N ARG A 486 -4.73 20.58 21.56
CA ARG A 486 -4.16 20.66 20.20
C ARG A 486 -2.68 21.00 20.18
N PHE A 487 -2.22 21.89 21.05
CA PHE A 487 -0.79 22.17 21.17
C PHE A 487 0.00 20.93 21.60
N THR A 488 -0.55 20.14 22.52
CA THR A 488 0.05 18.88 22.96
C THR A 488 0.07 17.87 21.82
N LYS A 489 -1.04 17.73 21.09
CA LYS A 489 -1.13 16.89 19.90
C LYS A 489 -0.10 17.27 18.84
N TYR A 490 0.03 18.55 18.47
CA TYR A 490 1.03 18.98 17.49
C TYR A 490 2.47 18.83 17.98
N ARG A 491 2.70 18.81 19.30
CA ARG A 491 3.99 18.49 19.89
C ARG A 491 4.28 16.99 19.86
N GLU A 492 3.29 16.13 20.09
CA GLU A 492 3.40 14.67 19.96
C GLU A 492 3.60 14.24 18.50
N GLU A 493 2.89 14.92 17.59
CA GLU A 493 3.13 14.88 16.15
C GLU A 493 4.45 15.57 15.77
N GLY A 494 5.21 16.14 16.71
CA GLY A 494 6.49 16.84 16.54
C GLY A 494 6.54 17.91 15.44
N ARG A 495 5.41 18.58 15.22
CA ARG A 495 5.27 19.81 14.42
C ARG A 495 5.56 21.07 15.25
N ILE A 496 5.69 20.92 16.57
CA ILE A 496 6.10 21.95 17.53
C ILE A 496 7.20 21.38 18.44
N GLU A 497 8.32 22.10 18.57
CA GLU A 497 9.36 21.82 19.57
C GLU A 497 9.48 23.01 20.54
N ALA A 498 9.45 22.74 21.84
CA ALA A 498 9.51 23.77 22.88
C ALA A 498 10.83 23.67 23.64
N VAL A 499 11.66 24.71 23.54
CA VAL A 499 12.96 24.79 24.23
C VAL A 499 13.00 26.01 25.15
N THR A 500 13.58 25.84 26.33
CA THR A 500 13.89 26.95 27.25
C THR A 500 15.41 27.17 27.27
N PHE A 501 15.84 28.32 26.78
CA PHE A 501 17.25 28.70 26.80
C PHE A 501 17.71 29.00 28.23
N HIS A 502 18.84 28.41 28.60
CA HIS A 502 19.53 28.58 29.88
C HIS A 502 21.02 28.67 29.59
N GLN A 503 21.83 29.19 30.53
CA GLN A 503 23.26 29.44 30.27
C GLN A 503 24.09 28.20 29.91
N ALA A 504 23.58 27.00 30.17
CA ALA A 504 24.24 25.74 29.83
C ALA A 504 23.79 25.14 28.48
N ILE A 505 22.85 25.76 27.75
CA ILE A 505 22.50 25.27 26.40
C ILE A 505 23.61 25.63 25.42
N SER A 506 24.16 24.62 24.76
CA SER A 506 25.29 24.76 23.85
C SER A 506 24.87 24.59 22.39
N TYR A 507 25.76 24.95 21.47
CA TYR A 507 25.59 24.63 20.05
C TYR A 507 25.41 23.13 19.80
N GLU A 508 26.10 22.30 20.59
CA GLU A 508 26.08 20.85 20.49
C GLU A 508 24.71 20.25 20.81
N ASP A 509 23.90 20.94 21.62
CA ASP A 509 22.54 20.52 21.97
C ASP A 509 21.47 21.12 21.04
N PHE A 510 21.75 22.29 20.46
CA PHE A 510 20.78 23.01 19.63
C PHE A 510 20.91 22.70 18.13
N ILE A 511 22.13 22.54 17.59
CA ILE A 511 22.39 22.33 16.17
C ILE A 511 22.95 20.93 15.88
N GLU A 512 24.14 20.59 16.34
CA GLU A 512 24.72 19.25 16.24
C GLU A 512 25.94 19.11 17.15
N GLY A 513 26.13 17.95 17.77
CA GLY A 513 27.19 17.73 18.75
C GLY A 513 27.71 16.29 18.76
N ILE A 514 28.96 16.12 19.17
CA ILE A 514 29.59 14.79 19.27
C ILE A 514 29.16 14.15 20.60
N LYS A 515 28.43 13.04 20.55
CA LYS A 515 27.94 12.33 21.76
C LYS A 515 28.45 10.89 21.79
N PRO A 516 28.78 10.35 22.98
CA PRO A 516 29.27 8.98 23.12
C PRO A 516 28.17 7.94 22.86
N ARG A 517 28.54 6.81 22.27
CA ARG A 517 27.70 5.64 22.03
C ARG A 517 28.25 4.46 22.85
N LEU A 518 27.37 3.85 23.65
CA LEU A 518 27.64 2.62 24.37
C LEU A 518 26.96 1.48 23.60
N ASP A 519 27.72 0.45 23.21
CA ASP A 519 27.15 -0.75 22.57
C ASP A 519 26.77 -1.79 23.65
N ASP A 520 25.50 -2.20 23.67
CA ASP A 520 24.92 -3.17 24.62
C ASP A 520 25.09 -4.62 24.12
N GLY A 521 26.33 -5.08 23.95
CA GLY A 521 26.66 -6.47 23.60
C GLY A 521 27.50 -7.16 24.69
N GLU A 522 27.08 -8.35 25.12
CA GLU A 522 27.89 -9.25 25.95
C GLU A 522 29.04 -9.83 25.11
N GLU A 523 30.24 -9.25 25.24
CA GLU A 523 31.56 -9.91 25.40
C GLU A 523 32.66 -8.84 25.32
N GLU A 524 33.79 -9.14 25.97
CA GLU A 524 34.83 -8.22 26.43
C GLU A 524 35.55 -7.38 25.34
N ALA A 525 34.94 -6.25 24.94
CA ALA A 525 35.64 -5.01 24.55
C ALA A 525 34.61 -3.87 24.41
N ARG A 526 34.43 -3.05 25.45
CA ARG A 526 33.61 -1.83 25.37
C ARG A 526 34.37 -0.76 24.58
N ASP A 527 34.25 -0.77 23.26
CA ASP A 527 34.80 0.30 22.42
C ASP A 527 33.89 1.54 22.54
N LEU A 528 34.39 2.61 23.16
CA LEU A 528 33.65 3.87 23.33
C LEU A 528 33.62 4.60 21.99
N GLY A 529 32.53 4.46 21.24
CA GLY A 529 32.32 5.18 19.99
C GLY A 529 31.82 6.61 20.21
N TYR A 530 32.18 7.54 19.35
CA TYR A 530 31.57 8.87 19.30
C TYR A 530 30.79 9.04 18.00
N VAL A 531 29.57 9.58 18.11
CA VAL A 531 28.70 9.85 16.96
C VAL A 531 28.26 11.31 16.97
N ILE A 532 28.22 11.94 15.81
CA ILE A 532 27.60 13.25 15.66
C ILE A 532 26.09 13.04 15.77
N GLN A 533 25.46 13.72 16.72
CA GLN A 533 24.02 13.72 16.93
C GLN A 533 23.44 15.10 16.60
N ASP A 534 22.34 15.11 15.86
CA ASP A 534 21.63 16.34 15.52
C ASP A 534 20.99 16.95 16.77
N GLY A 535 21.16 18.26 16.95
CA GLY A 535 20.56 19.05 18.01
C GLY A 535 19.09 19.40 17.74
N LEU A 536 18.41 19.98 18.74
CA LEU A 536 16.96 20.24 18.72
C LEU A 536 16.47 20.98 17.47
N PHE A 537 17.14 22.07 17.10
CA PHE A 537 16.75 22.90 15.97
C PHE A 537 17.02 22.20 14.62
N LYS A 538 18.13 21.48 14.51
CA LYS A 538 18.45 20.73 13.30
C LYS A 538 17.43 19.60 13.06
N ARG A 539 17.01 18.90 14.11
CA ARG A 539 16.00 17.84 14.00
C ARG A 539 14.65 18.37 13.51
N ILE A 540 14.13 19.46 14.08
CA ILE A 540 12.86 20.03 13.62
C ILE A 540 12.98 20.65 12.22
N ALA A 541 14.11 21.27 11.87
CA ALA A 541 14.35 21.81 10.52
C ALA A 541 14.42 20.70 9.46
N VAL A 542 15.12 19.60 9.75
CA VAL A 542 15.20 18.42 8.87
C VAL A 542 13.82 17.79 8.70
N ARG A 543 13.06 17.62 9.78
CA ARG A 543 11.69 17.10 9.74
C ARG A 543 10.78 17.99 8.90
N ALA A 544 10.79 19.30 9.14
CA ALA A 544 10.00 20.25 8.38
C ALA A 544 10.38 20.26 6.89
N ALA A 545 11.68 20.09 6.58
CA ALA A 545 12.14 19.97 5.20
C ALA A 545 11.65 18.67 4.54
N PHE A 546 11.68 17.53 5.23
CA PHE A 546 11.13 16.27 4.71
C PHE A 546 9.61 16.37 4.46
N GLU A 547 8.84 16.87 5.42
CA GLU A 547 7.39 17.07 5.26
C GLU A 547 7.07 18.08 4.13
N TYR A 548 7.89 19.11 3.96
CA TYR A 548 7.77 20.05 2.83
C TYR A 548 8.08 19.37 1.48
N VAL A 549 9.12 18.54 1.43
CA VAL A 549 9.52 17.80 0.22
C VAL A 549 8.48 16.73 -0.15
N GLU A 550 7.85 16.07 0.82
CA GLU A 550 6.72 15.17 0.59
C GLU A 550 5.49 15.91 0.05
N ARG A 551 5.18 17.11 0.57
CA ARG A 551 4.06 17.95 0.12
C ARG A 551 4.26 18.65 -1.23
N ASP A 552 5.50 19.00 -1.58
CA ASP A 552 5.86 19.74 -2.79
C ASP A 552 6.53 18.81 -3.82
N SER A 553 5.98 17.60 -3.99
CA SER A 553 6.51 16.47 -4.78
C SER A 553 6.78 16.77 -6.27
N SER A 554 6.63 18.03 -6.69
CA SER A 554 7.17 18.57 -7.93
C SER A 554 8.69 18.82 -7.93
N LYS A 555 9.36 18.88 -6.75
CA LYS A 555 10.82 19.11 -6.65
C LYS A 555 11.66 17.95 -6.11
N ALA A 556 11.03 16.87 -5.62
CA ALA A 556 11.71 15.69 -5.06
C ALA A 556 12.35 14.75 -6.12
N GLY A 557 12.14 15.01 -7.41
CA GLY A 557 12.58 14.11 -8.50
C GLY A 557 14.09 13.88 -8.62
N ALA A 558 14.95 14.73 -8.03
CA ALA A 558 16.40 14.60 -8.17
C ALA A 558 17.06 13.71 -7.08
N ALA A 559 16.56 13.74 -5.84
CA ALA A 559 17.14 12.97 -4.74
C ALA A 559 16.64 11.51 -4.72
N LEU A 560 15.36 11.29 -5.01
CA LEU A 560 14.80 9.95 -5.28
C LEU A 560 15.49 9.28 -6.49
N ALA A 561 15.90 10.05 -7.49
CA ALA A 561 16.61 9.52 -8.65
C ALA A 561 18.02 8.99 -8.33
N PHE A 562 18.73 9.51 -7.32
CA PHE A 562 20.11 9.04 -7.06
C PHE A 562 20.12 7.67 -6.38
N GLY A 563 19.35 7.49 -5.30
CA GLY A 563 19.28 6.22 -4.58
C GLY A 563 18.86 5.07 -5.51
N ASP A 564 17.86 5.34 -6.35
CA ASP A 564 17.35 4.40 -7.36
C ASP A 564 18.38 4.11 -8.46
N ARG A 565 19.06 5.14 -8.99
CA ARG A 565 20.11 4.96 -10.01
C ARG A 565 21.34 4.24 -9.44
N PHE A 566 21.68 4.49 -8.19
CA PHE A 566 22.80 3.83 -7.52
C PHE A 566 22.51 2.33 -7.31
N ASP A 567 21.32 1.99 -6.81
CA ASP A 567 20.93 0.59 -6.63
C ASP A 567 20.84 -0.16 -7.97
N ALA A 568 20.32 0.49 -9.01
CA ALA A 568 20.27 -0.08 -10.35
C ALA A 568 21.67 -0.27 -10.96
N TYR A 569 22.57 0.71 -10.75
CA TYR A 569 23.96 0.58 -11.17
C TYR A 569 24.68 -0.54 -10.40
N VAL A 570 24.45 -0.68 -9.09
CA VAL A 570 25.00 -1.79 -8.30
C VAL A 570 24.48 -3.14 -8.82
N ALA A 571 23.20 -3.24 -9.19
CA ALA A 571 22.64 -4.44 -9.80
C ALA A 571 23.29 -4.76 -11.16
N GLU A 572 23.48 -3.76 -12.03
CA GLU A 572 24.18 -3.91 -13.31
C GLU A 572 25.63 -4.36 -13.12
N VAL A 573 26.36 -3.71 -12.22
CA VAL A 573 27.75 -4.06 -11.90
C VAL A 573 27.84 -5.49 -11.40
N THR A 574 26.94 -5.90 -10.50
CA THR A 574 26.90 -7.26 -9.96
C THR A 574 26.72 -8.27 -11.10
N GLU A 575 25.79 -7.99 -12.02
CA GLU A 575 25.53 -8.84 -13.17
C GLU A 575 26.73 -8.95 -14.12
N ARG A 576 27.40 -7.83 -14.41
CA ARG A 576 28.60 -7.82 -15.28
C ARG A 576 29.77 -8.57 -14.65
N LEU A 577 29.97 -8.40 -13.34
CA LEU A 577 31.00 -9.16 -12.61
C LEU A 577 30.67 -10.66 -12.55
N GLU A 578 29.39 -11.03 -12.43
CA GLU A 578 28.92 -12.42 -12.50
C GLU A 578 29.13 -13.04 -13.90
N ALA A 579 29.12 -12.23 -14.96
CA ALA A 579 29.40 -12.62 -16.34
C ALA A 579 30.92 -12.60 -16.70
N GLU A 580 31.79 -12.46 -15.69
CA GLU A 580 33.25 -12.31 -15.85
C GLU A 580 33.67 -11.09 -16.70
N GLU A 581 32.80 -10.09 -16.85
CA GLU A 581 33.11 -8.84 -17.54
C GLU A 581 33.83 -7.85 -16.61
N GLN A 582 34.84 -7.16 -17.14
CA GLN A 582 35.44 -6.04 -16.42
C GLN A 582 34.57 -4.78 -16.48
N VAL A 583 34.21 -4.26 -15.31
CA VAL A 583 33.58 -2.94 -15.17
C VAL A 583 34.65 -1.90 -14.89
N VAL A 584 34.81 -0.95 -15.82
CA VAL A 584 35.81 0.12 -15.75
C VAL A 584 35.14 1.48 -15.60
N LEU A 585 35.50 2.20 -14.55
CA LEU A 585 35.08 3.58 -14.30
C LEU A 585 36.15 4.56 -14.79
N PRO A 586 35.81 5.51 -15.68
CA PRO A 586 36.71 6.56 -16.12
C PRO A 586 36.90 7.62 -15.03
N THR A 587 38.12 8.15 -14.88
CA THR A 587 38.38 9.32 -14.03
C THR A 587 38.64 10.57 -14.86
N ARG A 588 38.40 11.75 -14.28
CA ARG A 588 38.68 13.05 -14.94
C ARG A 588 40.14 13.21 -15.39
N GLY A 589 41.07 12.52 -14.72
CA GLY A 589 42.50 12.51 -15.07
C GLY A 589 42.90 11.42 -16.08
N GLY A 590 41.95 10.71 -16.71
CA GLY A 590 42.21 9.67 -17.71
C GLY A 590 42.67 8.31 -17.15
N LYS A 591 42.84 8.19 -15.83
CA LYS A 591 43.15 6.90 -15.17
C LYS A 591 41.89 6.04 -15.07
N LYS A 592 42.06 4.72 -15.11
CA LYS A 592 40.99 3.74 -14.98
C LYS A 592 40.87 3.21 -13.55
N ILE A 593 39.64 3.08 -13.07
CA ILE A 593 39.31 2.41 -11.81
C ILE A 593 38.46 1.18 -12.15
N LEU A 594 38.83 0.03 -11.61
CA LEU A 594 38.13 -1.23 -11.79
C LEU A 594 37.14 -1.42 -10.64
N VAL A 595 35.93 -1.86 -10.96
CA VAL A 595 35.02 -2.40 -9.94
C VAL A 595 35.36 -3.87 -9.77
N THR A 596 35.69 -4.26 -8.54
CA THR A 596 36.18 -5.60 -8.18
C THR A 596 35.13 -6.47 -7.49
N GLY A 597 34.04 -5.86 -7.03
CA GLY A 597 32.98 -6.56 -6.30
C GLY A 597 31.95 -5.59 -5.74
N VAL A 598 30.91 -6.17 -5.15
CA VAL A 598 29.89 -5.49 -4.35
C VAL A 598 29.85 -6.18 -2.99
N SER A 599 29.83 -5.40 -1.90
CA SER A 599 29.73 -5.97 -0.56
C SER A 599 28.31 -6.42 -0.22
N ASP A 600 28.14 -7.23 0.82
CA ASP A 600 26.82 -7.73 1.27
C ASP A 600 25.82 -6.62 1.64
N ARG A 601 26.32 -5.40 1.90
CA ARG A 601 25.52 -4.20 2.18
C ARG A 601 25.23 -3.36 0.92
N GLY A 602 25.53 -3.88 -0.28
CA GLY A 602 25.27 -3.19 -1.56
C GLY A 602 26.25 -2.07 -1.90
N ASN A 603 27.46 -2.06 -1.34
CA ASN A 603 28.46 -1.01 -1.61
C ASN A 603 29.48 -1.48 -2.66
N LEU A 604 29.93 -0.57 -3.53
CA LEU A 604 30.90 -0.88 -4.58
C LEU A 604 32.32 -1.01 -4.00
N LEU A 605 33.07 -2.02 -4.47
CA LEU A 605 34.47 -2.23 -4.14
C LEU A 605 35.35 -1.88 -5.35
N LEU A 606 36.16 -0.83 -5.22
CA LEU A 606 36.95 -0.26 -6.32
C LEU A 606 38.44 -0.48 -6.13
N LYS A 607 39.17 -0.69 -7.23
CA LYS A 607 40.63 -0.85 -7.25
C LYS A 607 41.23 -0.06 -8.41
N HIS A 608 42.38 0.56 -8.24
CA HIS A 608 43.12 1.14 -9.37
C HIS A 608 43.69 0.03 -10.25
N GLU A 609 43.72 0.21 -11.57
CA GLU A 609 44.19 -0.80 -12.55
C GLU A 609 45.55 -1.42 -12.18
N ASN A 610 46.46 -0.64 -11.57
CA ASN A 610 47.80 -1.06 -11.16
C ASN A 610 48.06 -0.95 -9.63
N GLY A 611 47.03 -0.81 -8.80
CA GLY A 611 47.21 -0.55 -7.36
C GLY A 611 46.58 -1.63 -6.50
N ASP A 612 47.26 -2.11 -5.45
CA ASP A 612 46.78 -3.24 -4.63
C ASP A 612 45.69 -2.91 -3.61
N ARG A 613 45.37 -1.62 -3.44
CA ARG A 613 44.39 -1.17 -2.45
C ARG A 613 42.97 -1.16 -3.03
N THR A 614 42.06 -1.77 -2.28
CA THR A 614 40.62 -1.76 -2.55
C THR A 614 39.93 -0.71 -1.69
N TYR A 615 39.03 0.06 -2.29
CA TYR A 615 38.30 1.15 -1.65
C TYR A 615 36.81 0.85 -1.70
N THR A 616 36.11 1.07 -0.58
CA THR A 616 34.66 0.92 -0.51
C THR A 616 33.99 2.27 -0.78
N VAL A 617 33.07 2.29 -1.75
CA VAL A 617 32.20 3.43 -2.03
C VAL A 617 30.81 3.10 -1.53
N SER A 618 30.37 3.80 -0.47
CA SER A 618 29.07 3.55 0.14
C SER A 618 27.96 4.38 -0.47
N LYS A 619 26.77 3.78 -0.63
CA LYS A 619 25.57 4.46 -1.14
C LYS A 619 25.31 5.79 -0.43
N ALA A 620 25.30 5.77 0.90
CA ALA A 620 25.03 6.94 1.72
C ALA A 620 26.06 8.08 1.54
N ARG A 621 27.34 7.78 1.29
CA ARG A 621 28.36 8.82 1.03
C ARG A 621 28.22 9.38 -0.37
N SER A 622 27.99 8.53 -1.36
CA SER A 622 27.81 8.94 -2.75
C SER A 622 26.55 9.80 -2.93
N GLU A 623 25.48 9.48 -2.20
CA GLU A 623 24.23 10.25 -2.20
C GLU A 623 24.41 11.65 -1.61
N LYS A 624 25.11 11.76 -0.47
CA LYS A 624 25.46 13.06 0.12
C LYS A 624 26.30 13.92 -0.83
N LEU A 625 27.29 13.32 -1.48
CA LEU A 625 28.12 14.01 -2.47
C LEU A 625 27.34 14.45 -3.70
N PHE A 626 26.46 13.60 -4.23
CA PHE A 626 25.62 13.91 -5.38
C PHE A 626 24.65 15.06 -5.10
N ASN A 627 24.02 15.06 -3.92
CA ASN A 627 23.11 16.13 -3.52
C ASN A 627 23.84 17.47 -3.27
N ALA A 628 25.08 17.42 -2.77
CA ALA A 628 25.89 18.61 -2.53
C ALA A 628 26.57 19.16 -3.78
N PHE A 629 26.89 18.29 -4.76
CA PHE A 629 27.51 18.65 -6.03
C PHE A 629 26.72 18.04 -7.19
N PRO A 630 25.55 18.62 -7.56
CA PRO A 630 24.74 18.13 -8.67
C PRO A 630 25.47 18.17 -10.02
N ASP A 631 26.42 19.10 -10.19
CA ASP A 631 27.35 19.16 -11.31
C ASP A 631 28.78 18.83 -10.83
N GLN A 632 29.42 17.86 -11.50
CA GLN A 632 30.78 17.42 -11.17
C GLN A 632 31.85 18.50 -11.45
N THR A 633 31.53 19.53 -12.24
CA THR A 633 32.43 20.66 -12.51
C THR A 633 32.54 21.64 -11.35
N ASP A 634 31.58 21.62 -10.42
CA ASP A 634 31.58 22.44 -9.19
C ASP A 634 32.61 21.96 -8.17
N VAL A 635 33.07 20.71 -8.30
CA VAL A 635 34.13 20.14 -7.45
C VAL A 635 35.49 20.63 -7.94
N LYS A 636 36.06 21.61 -7.22
CA LYS A 636 37.36 22.21 -7.57
C LYS A 636 38.52 21.52 -6.86
N ASN A 637 38.31 21.09 -5.62
CA ASN A 637 39.28 20.34 -4.85
C ASN A 637 38.59 19.20 -4.10
N ILE A 638 38.75 17.97 -4.59
CA ILE A 638 38.11 16.76 -4.04
C ILE A 638 38.37 16.63 -2.53
N TYR A 639 39.57 16.92 -2.05
CA TYR A 639 39.89 16.75 -0.63
C TYR A 639 39.20 17.78 0.27
N LEU A 640 39.16 19.04 -0.15
CA LEU A 640 38.54 20.12 0.63
C LEU A 640 37.02 20.13 0.48
N ASP A 641 36.52 19.83 -0.71
CA ASP A 641 35.10 19.96 -1.03
C ASP A 641 34.33 18.71 -0.58
N PHE A 642 34.89 17.50 -0.72
CA PHE A 642 34.21 16.31 -0.22
C PHE A 642 34.23 16.28 1.31
N ARG A 643 35.31 16.70 1.98
CA ARG A 643 35.37 16.77 3.46
C ARG A 643 34.39 17.76 4.08
N LYS A 644 33.90 18.74 3.33
CA LYS A 644 32.85 19.65 3.80
C LYS A 644 31.46 18.98 3.80
N VAL A 645 31.32 17.87 3.08
CA VAL A 645 30.03 17.20 2.82
C VAL A 645 29.95 15.82 3.49
N ILE A 646 31.06 15.08 3.53
CA ILE A 646 31.22 13.73 4.09
C ILE A 646 32.44 13.63 4.99
#